data_AF-A0A9X2GNQ9-F1
#
_entry.id   AF-A0A9X2GNQ9-F1
#
_cell.length_a   1.000
_cell.length_b   1.000
_cell.length_c   1.000
_cell.angle_alpha   90.00
_cell.angle_beta   90.00
_cell.angle_gamma   90.00
#
_symmetry.space_group_name_H-M   'P 1'
#
loop_
_entity.id
_entity.type
_entity.pdbx_description
1 polymer ?
#
loop_
_entity_poly.entity_id
_entity_poly.type
_entity_poly.pdbx_seq_one_letter_code
_entity_poly.pdbx_strand_id
1 'polypeptide(L)'
;MGTLVDLADWLPMDVDIWAWVGETQQQLSEAGNVGLAMALGDLPAQAYEGRYPQLDVMAPAIAQQAESLELPWLEFYARYWHLIGRIGDRAQGAVAIDDAQQLLAFAQREDVRECPAVPAAVEALAVVWANTDGPGYATDRLETLGAYLESTTPEKPAFAGLVTQYVAALIDAGKPGEAVTYAESAVERLRTAGREASWELGAESARALLAAGRASDALDALQAAAGFQADDPVAKEHRDGVRRALILATLDRIAEAVDALPDLDVVGEHPRVWVEWSQAVNKLAGSAQITNTWQLGRVVRQWMDYFGMMGGYRSRVELALVAGELAIGRQGVWQARLLADLAESGTAELREAGDLSERIAALRATADATAEPQAPGPVEERVGLFDAADGFNADPEKWVGWLAPLSGQDIEATRRHTTTLGFLGYPATGADIYWKLLVDSGDIAGADSDDVAYLTTLLIEARQDERLEQMAALLPHAAQHLTLARLHSARERWQETADAAEHAIAAGAGIEARRLLSGAAQQLDANGRAAEVLLEVLDELVDEDVWRMIVMATSAEDWETVRKGAAKIGMPIKSKEGPIEEEMGLIRLILPAPDGGQRQVLSIRTGPATARLALPQPRGMEYNAGDLVVFDPQLLEPVPDDPQEQQNFVPPFAAVRILRPGGYTSFFFDGAAPSEEDWAEFTEVMAERGWPMWVYSDENYTVTHPTSGESLPGVFGWVAVPPDVSPSEVDALLDDATERWVHPLAWLDLAREIDVEVERHERIVKEYGL
;
A
#
# COMPACT_ATOMS: atom_id res chain seq x y z
N MET A 1 -7.20 -45.86 46.77
CA MET A 1 -7.84 -45.06 47.82
C MET A 1 -6.95 -43.86 48.07
N GLY A 2 -7.45 -42.65 47.82
CA GLY A 2 -6.69 -41.39 47.81
C GLY A 2 -6.75 -40.74 46.43
N THR A 3 -7.94 -40.28 46.02
CA THR A 3 -8.37 -38.86 45.98
C THR A 3 -7.78 -38.08 44.81
N LEU A 4 -8.57 -38.05 43.73
CA LEU A 4 -8.58 -37.02 42.70
C LEU A 4 -8.56 -35.66 43.38
N VAL A 5 -7.51 -34.88 43.10
CA VAL A 5 -7.53 -33.43 43.30
C VAL A 5 -8.30 -32.88 42.10
N ASP A 6 -9.43 -32.27 42.40
CA ASP A 6 -10.25 -31.51 41.47
C ASP A 6 -9.41 -30.34 40.95
N LEU A 7 -9.10 -30.34 39.64
CA LEU A 7 -8.31 -29.32 38.96
C LEU A 7 -9.18 -28.11 38.54
N ALA A 8 -10.40 -27.99 39.06
CA ALA A 8 -11.36 -26.95 38.70
C ALA A 8 -11.23 -25.62 39.47
N ASP A 9 -10.32 -25.48 40.44
CA ASP A 9 -10.34 -24.35 41.40
C ASP A 9 -9.19 -23.33 41.28
N TRP A 10 -8.48 -23.24 40.14
CA TRP A 10 -7.32 -22.32 39.99
C TRP A 10 -7.26 -21.51 38.68
N LEU A 11 -8.39 -20.97 38.21
CA LEU A 11 -8.38 -19.90 37.20
C LEU A 11 -9.06 -18.64 37.77
N PRO A 12 -8.32 -17.52 37.95
CA PRO A 12 -8.95 -16.22 38.18
C PRO A 12 -9.83 -15.84 36.98
N MET A 13 -11.07 -15.45 37.25
CA MET A 13 -12.04 -14.93 36.27
C MET A 13 -11.65 -13.53 35.75
N ASP A 14 -10.57 -13.43 35.00
CA ASP A 14 -10.33 -12.36 34.03
C ASP A 14 -9.14 -12.80 33.16
N VAL A 15 -9.44 -13.52 32.09
CA VAL A 15 -8.41 -13.91 31.12
C VAL A 15 -8.06 -12.66 30.30
N ASP A 16 -6.84 -12.16 30.49
CA ASP A 16 -6.26 -11.15 29.61
C ASP A 16 -6.18 -11.72 28.20
N ILE A 17 -6.65 -10.97 27.20
CA ILE A 17 -6.63 -11.41 25.80
C ILE A 17 -5.19 -11.73 25.36
N TRP A 18 -4.19 -11.02 25.89
CA TRP A 18 -2.78 -11.27 25.57
C TRP A 18 -2.25 -12.56 26.22
N ALA A 19 -2.74 -12.89 27.41
CA ALA A 19 -2.47 -14.19 28.03
C ALA A 19 -3.10 -15.33 27.22
N TRP A 20 -4.36 -15.16 26.79
CA TRP A 20 -5.02 -16.13 25.90
C TRP A 20 -4.31 -16.27 24.56
N VAL A 21 -3.86 -15.18 23.92
CA VAL A 21 -3.08 -15.22 22.67
C VAL A 21 -1.80 -16.02 22.90
N GLY A 22 -1.02 -15.73 23.94
CA GLY A 22 0.22 -16.44 24.24
C GLY A 22 0.01 -17.94 24.49
N GLU A 23 -1.01 -18.30 25.27
CA GLU A 23 -1.38 -19.70 25.51
C GLU A 23 -1.83 -20.41 24.21
N THR A 24 -2.61 -19.72 23.38
CA THR A 24 -3.10 -20.25 22.10
C THR A 24 -1.95 -20.43 21.11
N GLN A 25 -1.00 -19.50 21.04
CA GLN A 25 0.22 -19.65 20.23
C GLN A 25 1.02 -20.89 20.64
N GLN A 26 1.20 -21.10 21.94
CA GLN A 26 1.90 -22.27 22.46
C GLN A 26 1.17 -23.56 22.07
N GLN A 27 -0.15 -23.63 22.29
CA GLN A 27 -0.96 -24.81 21.95
C GLN A 27 -0.94 -25.11 20.44
N LEU A 28 -1.01 -24.09 19.59
CA LEU A 28 -0.93 -24.24 18.14
C LEU A 28 0.45 -24.74 17.70
N SER A 29 1.53 -24.21 18.29
CA SER A 29 2.89 -24.67 18.03
C SER A 29 3.08 -26.13 18.45
N GLU A 30 2.61 -26.52 19.62
CA GLU A 30 2.67 -27.90 20.13
C GLU A 30 1.83 -28.88 19.27
N ALA A 31 0.75 -28.39 18.65
CA ALA A 31 -0.08 -29.15 17.71
C ALA A 31 0.49 -29.20 16.28
N GLY A 32 1.68 -28.63 16.02
CA GLY A 32 2.34 -28.64 14.71
C GLY A 32 1.89 -27.52 13.75
N ASN A 33 1.07 -26.57 14.22
CA ASN A 33 0.59 -25.41 13.45
C ASN A 33 1.49 -24.17 13.67
N VAL A 34 2.81 -24.33 13.51
CA VAL A 34 3.80 -23.28 13.83
C VAL A 34 3.57 -21.99 13.02
N GLY A 35 3.23 -22.10 11.72
CA GLY A 35 2.94 -20.93 10.89
C GLY A 35 1.73 -20.13 11.37
N LEU A 36 0.67 -20.81 11.84
CA LEU A 36 -0.53 -20.17 12.40
C LEU A 36 -0.23 -19.50 13.75
N ALA A 37 0.60 -20.14 14.59
CA ALA A 37 1.03 -19.58 15.87
C ALA A 37 1.84 -18.29 15.68
N MET A 38 2.74 -18.25 14.69
CA MET A 38 3.49 -17.04 14.35
C MET A 38 2.57 -15.95 13.81
N ALA A 39 1.69 -16.28 12.86
CA ALA A 39 0.79 -15.32 12.23
C ALA A 39 -0.23 -14.70 13.23
N LEU A 40 -0.65 -15.44 14.26
CA LEU A 40 -1.57 -14.97 15.29
C LEU A 40 -1.02 -13.78 16.10
N GLY A 41 0.27 -13.84 16.49
CA GLY A 41 0.91 -12.78 17.26
C GLY A 41 1.13 -11.50 16.46
N ASP A 42 1.19 -11.63 15.13
CA ASP A 42 1.56 -10.56 14.22
C ASP A 42 0.35 -9.70 13.80
N LEU A 43 -0.87 -10.23 13.82
CA LEU A 43 -2.08 -9.52 13.37
C LEU A 43 -2.25 -8.09 13.93
N PRO A 44 -2.13 -7.85 15.26
CA PRO A 44 -2.22 -6.49 15.80
C PRO A 44 -1.13 -5.56 15.28
N ALA A 45 0.11 -6.07 15.19
CA ALA A 45 1.25 -5.29 14.70
C ALA A 45 1.05 -4.90 13.24
N GLN A 46 0.59 -5.83 12.40
CA GLN A 46 0.28 -5.55 10.99
C GLN A 46 -0.82 -4.48 10.85
N ALA A 47 -1.84 -4.51 11.72
CA ALA A 47 -2.91 -3.51 11.74
C ALA A 47 -2.44 -2.12 12.18
N TYR A 48 -1.61 -2.03 13.24
CA TYR A 48 -1.12 -0.75 13.77
C TYR A 48 0.00 -0.13 12.93
N GLU A 49 0.87 -0.94 12.33
CA GLU A 49 1.99 -0.46 11.51
C GLU A 49 1.59 -0.17 10.06
N GLY A 50 0.30 -0.23 9.73
CA GLY A 50 -0.19 0.11 8.39
C GLY A 50 0.15 -0.91 7.31
N ARG A 51 0.54 -2.13 7.68
CA ARG A 51 0.87 -3.24 6.77
C ARG A 51 -0.41 -3.93 6.27
N TYR A 52 -1.30 -3.13 5.66
CA TYR A 52 -2.64 -3.55 5.26
C TYR A 52 -2.66 -4.63 4.16
N PRO A 53 -1.80 -4.59 3.13
CA PRO A 53 -1.77 -5.67 2.14
C PRO A 53 -1.47 -7.04 2.77
N GLN A 54 -0.57 -7.08 3.75
CA GLN A 54 -0.26 -8.29 4.51
C GLN A 54 -1.46 -8.71 5.37
N LEU A 55 -2.08 -7.76 6.08
CA LEU A 55 -3.27 -8.02 6.90
C LEU A 55 -4.45 -8.56 6.08
N ASP A 56 -4.71 -7.99 4.90
CA ASP A 56 -5.79 -8.38 3.98
C ASP A 56 -5.61 -9.80 3.42
N VAL A 57 -4.39 -10.34 3.45
CA VAL A 57 -4.08 -11.74 3.08
C VAL A 57 -4.10 -12.65 4.30
N MET A 58 -3.43 -12.25 5.39
CA MET A 58 -3.22 -13.10 6.57
C MET A 58 -4.51 -13.33 7.35
N ALA A 59 -5.28 -12.29 7.63
CA ALA A 59 -6.42 -12.39 8.54
C ALA A 59 -7.55 -13.31 8.01
N PRO A 60 -7.95 -13.24 6.72
CA PRO A 60 -8.92 -14.19 6.18
C PRO A 60 -8.43 -15.64 6.19
N ALA A 61 -7.13 -15.87 5.92
CA ALA A 61 -6.54 -17.20 5.96
C ALA A 61 -6.54 -17.80 7.38
N ILE A 62 -6.19 -16.99 8.40
CA ILE A 62 -6.27 -17.39 9.81
C ILE A 62 -7.72 -17.69 10.20
N ALA A 63 -8.68 -16.86 9.80
CA ALA A 63 -10.09 -17.08 10.12
C ALA A 63 -10.61 -18.40 9.51
N GLN A 64 -10.28 -18.69 8.26
CA GLN A 64 -10.67 -19.95 7.59
C GLN A 64 -10.03 -21.18 8.25
N GLN A 65 -8.76 -21.07 8.64
CA GLN A 65 -8.07 -22.16 9.33
C GLN A 65 -8.64 -22.38 10.74
N ALA A 66 -8.97 -21.31 11.46
CA ALA A 66 -9.60 -21.36 12.77
C ALA A 66 -10.99 -22.01 12.72
N GLU A 67 -11.80 -21.68 11.70
CA GLU A 67 -13.09 -22.33 11.43
C GLU A 67 -12.90 -23.85 11.23
N SER A 68 -11.91 -24.25 10.42
CA SER A 68 -11.61 -25.66 10.13
C SER A 68 -11.14 -26.45 11.36
N LEU A 69 -10.51 -25.76 12.31
CA LEU A 69 -10.04 -26.34 13.58
C LEU A 69 -11.07 -26.23 14.71
N GLU A 70 -12.27 -25.69 14.43
CA GLU A 70 -13.31 -25.42 15.43
C GLU A 70 -12.80 -24.55 16.60
N LEU A 71 -12.00 -23.52 16.29
CA LEU A 71 -11.43 -22.56 17.23
C LEU A 71 -12.16 -21.20 17.12
N PRO A 72 -13.38 -21.05 17.68
CA PRO A 72 -14.25 -19.89 17.42
C PRO A 72 -13.67 -18.56 17.94
N TRP A 73 -12.89 -18.57 19.02
CA TRP A 73 -12.27 -17.34 19.56
C TRP A 73 -11.12 -16.85 18.66
N LEU A 74 -10.39 -17.78 18.03
CA LEU A 74 -9.35 -17.46 17.06
C LEU A 74 -9.94 -16.90 15.77
N GLU A 75 -11.06 -17.46 15.31
CA GLU A 75 -11.80 -16.92 14.17
C GLU A 75 -12.31 -15.49 14.46
N PHE A 76 -12.91 -15.27 15.63
CA PHE A 76 -13.33 -13.94 16.08
C PHE A 76 -12.17 -12.95 16.09
N TYR A 77 -11.04 -13.33 16.70
CA TYR A 77 -9.85 -12.50 16.81
C TYR A 77 -9.30 -12.07 15.45
N ALA A 78 -9.21 -13.00 14.49
CA ALA A 78 -8.74 -12.71 13.14
C ALA A 78 -9.69 -11.75 12.39
N ARG A 79 -11.02 -12.01 12.45
CA ARG A 79 -12.04 -11.13 11.85
C ARG A 79 -12.02 -9.73 12.47
N TYR A 80 -11.83 -9.64 13.80
CA TYR A 80 -11.74 -8.37 14.51
C TYR A 80 -10.55 -7.54 14.04
N TRP A 81 -9.33 -8.10 14.03
CA TRP A 81 -8.14 -7.34 13.62
C TRP A 81 -8.16 -6.95 12.14
N HIS A 82 -8.73 -7.80 11.27
CA HIS A 82 -8.97 -7.43 9.88
C HIS A 82 -9.87 -6.19 9.78
N LEU A 83 -10.96 -6.18 10.53
CA LEU A 83 -11.89 -5.05 10.56
C LEU A 83 -11.21 -3.79 11.13
N ILE A 84 -10.48 -3.90 12.23
CA ILE A 84 -9.77 -2.77 12.86
C ILE A 84 -8.75 -2.13 11.92
N GLY A 85 -7.99 -2.93 11.16
CA GLY A 85 -7.09 -2.39 10.14
C GLY A 85 -7.80 -1.55 9.07
N ARG A 86 -9.08 -1.81 8.81
CA ARG A 86 -9.91 -1.07 7.86
C ARG A 86 -10.59 0.16 8.48
N ILE A 87 -11.11 0.05 9.70
CA ILE A 87 -11.97 1.08 10.30
C ILE A 87 -11.21 2.01 11.25
N GLY A 88 -10.02 1.59 11.70
CA GLY A 88 -9.16 2.31 12.60
C GLY A 88 -8.55 3.54 11.93
N ASP A 89 -7.33 3.40 11.42
CA ASP A 89 -6.59 4.50 10.82
C ASP A 89 -7.03 4.81 9.36
N ARG A 90 -7.39 3.76 8.60
CA ARG A 90 -8.02 3.87 7.28
C ARG A 90 -9.43 4.47 7.32
N ALA A 91 -10.05 4.58 8.50
CA ALA A 91 -11.35 5.25 8.67
C ALA A 91 -12.46 4.82 7.69
N GLN A 92 -12.53 3.54 7.30
CA GLN A 92 -13.61 3.03 6.46
C GLN A 92 -14.96 3.16 7.18
N GLY A 93 -15.96 3.66 6.44
CA GLY A 93 -17.32 3.93 6.92
C GLY A 93 -18.31 2.92 6.33
N ALA A 94 -19.23 3.40 5.48
CA ALA A 94 -20.38 2.63 5.02
C ALA A 94 -20.02 1.26 4.40
N VAL A 95 -18.87 1.17 3.71
CA VAL A 95 -18.38 -0.08 3.10
C VAL A 95 -18.01 -1.18 4.10
N ALA A 96 -17.90 -0.85 5.39
CA ALA A 96 -17.54 -1.76 6.47
C ALA A 96 -18.70 -2.02 7.46
N ILE A 97 -19.89 -1.42 7.25
CA ILE A 97 -21.04 -1.59 8.18
C ILE A 97 -21.46 -3.05 8.25
N ASP A 98 -21.62 -3.71 7.11
CA ASP A 98 -22.09 -5.09 7.06
C ASP A 98 -21.10 -6.04 7.75
N ASP A 99 -19.80 -5.82 7.56
CA ASP A 99 -18.73 -6.60 8.20
C ASP A 99 -18.74 -6.41 9.73
N ALA A 100 -18.94 -5.18 10.21
CA ALA A 100 -19.03 -4.89 11.64
C ALA A 100 -20.29 -5.51 12.28
N GLN A 101 -21.42 -5.49 11.57
CA GLN A 101 -22.66 -6.14 12.02
C GLN A 101 -22.49 -7.67 12.06
N GLN A 102 -21.85 -8.25 11.06
CA GLN A 102 -21.53 -9.69 11.04
C GLN A 102 -20.59 -10.07 12.18
N LEU A 103 -19.57 -9.25 12.47
CA LEU A 103 -18.66 -9.48 13.60
C LEU A 103 -19.41 -9.45 14.93
N LEU A 104 -20.31 -8.48 15.14
CA LEU A 104 -21.13 -8.41 16.35
C LEU A 104 -22.08 -9.61 16.46
N ALA A 105 -22.73 -10.02 15.38
CA ALA A 105 -23.59 -11.21 15.36
C ALA A 105 -22.78 -12.48 15.67
N PHE A 106 -21.56 -12.60 15.15
CA PHE A 106 -20.64 -13.69 15.45
C PHE A 106 -20.25 -13.69 16.94
N ALA A 107 -19.96 -12.52 17.50
CA ALA A 107 -19.63 -12.34 18.92
C ALA A 107 -20.76 -12.77 19.87
N GLN A 108 -22.01 -12.80 19.40
CA GLN A 108 -23.18 -13.21 20.19
C GLN A 108 -23.47 -14.72 20.15
N ARG A 109 -22.73 -15.50 19.36
CA ARG A 109 -22.88 -16.96 19.31
C ARG A 109 -22.54 -17.59 20.67
N GLU A 110 -23.19 -18.70 21.00
CA GLU A 110 -23.02 -19.37 22.29
C GLU A 110 -21.58 -19.83 22.56
N ASP A 111 -20.84 -20.20 21.52
CA ASP A 111 -19.44 -20.64 21.56
C ASP A 111 -18.41 -19.48 21.55
N VAL A 112 -18.85 -18.25 21.31
CA VAL A 112 -17.99 -17.05 21.24
C VAL A 112 -18.28 -16.07 22.37
N ARG A 113 -19.53 -15.97 22.85
CA ARG A 113 -19.99 -14.91 23.77
C ARG A 113 -19.22 -14.77 25.08
N GLU A 114 -18.52 -15.81 25.50
CA GLU A 114 -17.67 -15.82 26.70
C GLU A 114 -16.23 -15.35 26.42
N CYS A 115 -15.88 -15.05 25.16
CA CYS A 115 -14.58 -14.51 24.79
C CYS A 115 -14.41 -13.11 25.40
N PRO A 116 -13.29 -12.83 26.11
CA PRO A 116 -13.04 -11.52 26.74
C PRO A 116 -13.04 -10.34 25.75
N ALA A 117 -12.76 -10.60 24.47
CA ALA A 117 -12.71 -9.59 23.42
C ALA A 117 -14.07 -9.27 22.77
N VAL A 118 -15.17 -9.95 23.15
CA VAL A 118 -16.52 -9.69 22.61
C VAL A 118 -16.94 -8.21 22.65
N PRO A 119 -16.68 -7.43 23.72
CA PRO A 119 -17.01 -6.01 23.72
C PRO A 119 -16.30 -5.20 22.61
N ALA A 120 -15.18 -5.68 22.08
CA ALA A 120 -14.46 -5.02 21.00
C ALA A 120 -15.25 -5.04 19.67
N ALA A 121 -16.17 -6.00 19.47
CA ALA A 121 -17.08 -5.99 18.33
C ALA A 121 -18.08 -4.82 18.39
N VAL A 122 -18.50 -4.44 19.61
CA VAL A 122 -19.39 -3.30 19.83
C VAL A 122 -18.65 -1.99 19.60
N GLU A 123 -17.41 -1.90 20.08
CA GLU A 123 -16.54 -0.77 19.79
C GLU A 123 -16.33 -0.61 18.28
N ALA A 124 -16.00 -1.69 17.57
CA ALA A 124 -15.82 -1.69 16.13
C ALA A 124 -17.07 -1.19 15.39
N LEU A 125 -18.26 -1.67 15.76
CA LEU A 125 -19.51 -1.19 15.17
C LEU A 125 -19.73 0.31 15.43
N ALA A 126 -19.45 0.79 16.65
CA ALA A 126 -19.56 2.19 16.99
C ALA A 126 -18.57 3.07 16.21
N VAL A 127 -17.36 2.58 15.94
CA VAL A 127 -16.33 3.26 15.13
C VAL A 127 -16.78 3.35 13.67
N VAL A 128 -17.28 2.27 13.07
CA VAL A 128 -17.77 2.30 11.68
C VAL A 128 -18.90 3.30 11.51
N TRP A 129 -19.86 3.29 12.43
CA TRP A 129 -20.95 4.27 12.44
C TRP A 129 -20.43 5.71 12.57
N ALA A 130 -19.39 5.94 13.37
CA ALA A 130 -18.72 7.22 13.47
C ALA A 130 -18.09 7.67 12.15
N ASN A 131 -17.37 6.76 11.49
CA ASN A 131 -16.69 7.01 10.22
C ASN A 131 -17.69 7.31 9.09
N THR A 132 -18.85 6.64 9.06
CA THR A 132 -19.90 6.87 8.06
C THR A 132 -20.55 8.24 8.21
N ASP A 133 -21.23 8.43 9.35
CA ASP A 133 -21.98 9.64 9.67
C ASP A 133 -22.19 9.74 11.18
N GLY A 134 -21.14 10.11 11.91
CA GLY A 134 -21.13 10.18 13.38
C GLY A 134 -22.40 10.75 14.02
N PRO A 135 -22.84 11.98 13.67
CA PRO A 135 -24.07 12.54 14.21
C PRO A 135 -25.34 11.79 13.79
N GLY A 136 -25.39 11.27 12.56
CA GLY A 136 -26.51 10.48 12.05
C GLY A 136 -26.70 9.14 12.75
N TYR A 137 -25.62 8.57 13.30
CA TYR A 137 -25.63 7.35 14.10
C TYR A 137 -25.47 7.59 15.61
N ALA A 138 -25.41 8.85 16.08
CA ALA A 138 -25.07 9.14 17.47
C ALA A 138 -26.04 8.51 18.47
N THR A 139 -27.34 8.50 18.16
CA THR A 139 -28.35 7.84 19.02
C THR A 139 -28.12 6.33 19.11
N ASP A 140 -27.94 5.66 17.97
CA ASP A 140 -27.70 4.22 17.89
C ASP A 140 -26.41 3.83 18.63
N ARG A 141 -25.35 4.64 18.47
CA ARG A 141 -24.08 4.48 19.20
C ARG A 141 -24.25 4.61 20.70
N LEU A 142 -24.94 5.66 21.18
CA LEU A 142 -25.16 5.89 22.61
C LEU A 142 -25.98 4.77 23.25
N GLU A 143 -27.04 4.29 22.59
CA GLU A 143 -27.86 3.17 23.07
C GLU A 143 -27.02 1.88 23.15
N THR A 144 -26.31 1.56 22.08
CA THR A 144 -25.54 0.30 21.97
C THR A 144 -24.37 0.27 22.96
N LEU A 145 -23.56 1.33 23.01
CA LEU A 145 -22.43 1.45 23.94
C LEU A 145 -22.91 1.53 25.39
N GLY A 146 -24.00 2.24 25.65
CA GLY A 146 -24.59 2.37 26.98
C GLY A 146 -24.99 1.03 27.57
N ALA A 147 -25.68 0.18 26.79
CA ALA A 147 -26.09 -1.15 27.22
C ALA A 147 -24.90 -2.05 27.64
N TYR A 148 -23.77 -1.97 26.92
CA TYR A 148 -22.57 -2.72 27.29
C TYR A 148 -21.85 -2.12 28.49
N LEU A 149 -21.82 -0.79 28.61
CA LEU A 149 -21.21 -0.08 29.73
C LEU A 149 -21.95 -0.30 31.06
N GLU A 150 -23.24 -0.64 31.06
CA GLU A 150 -23.98 -1.03 32.27
C GLU A 150 -23.43 -2.29 32.94
N SER A 151 -22.82 -3.20 32.17
CA SER A 151 -22.28 -4.48 32.65
C SER A 151 -20.74 -4.55 32.64
N THR A 152 -20.08 -3.48 32.17
CA THR A 152 -18.62 -3.39 32.08
C THR A 152 -18.07 -2.52 33.21
N THR A 153 -17.17 -3.07 34.00
CA THR A 153 -16.55 -2.35 35.13
C THR A 153 -15.17 -1.78 34.73
N PRO A 154 -14.66 -0.75 35.42
CA PRO A 154 -13.38 -0.12 35.10
C PRO A 154 -12.16 -1.05 35.19
N GLU A 155 -12.27 -2.19 35.86
CA GLU A 155 -11.23 -3.20 35.94
C GLU A 155 -11.07 -3.98 34.63
N LYS A 156 -12.12 -4.04 33.79
CA LYS A 156 -12.10 -4.78 32.53
C LYS A 156 -11.34 -4.02 31.44
N PRO A 157 -10.49 -4.70 30.64
CA PRO A 157 -9.73 -4.06 29.56
C PRO A 157 -10.58 -3.27 28.55
N ALA A 158 -11.77 -3.77 28.21
CA ALA A 158 -12.66 -3.13 27.23
C ALA A 158 -13.30 -1.82 27.72
N PHE A 159 -13.24 -1.50 29.01
CA PHE A 159 -13.93 -0.35 29.57
C PHE A 159 -13.46 0.97 28.95
N ALA A 160 -12.14 1.15 28.79
CA ALA A 160 -11.57 2.39 28.28
C ALA A 160 -12.00 2.66 26.82
N GLY A 161 -11.87 1.68 25.92
CA GLY A 161 -12.30 1.81 24.52
C GLY A 161 -13.79 2.13 24.38
N LEU A 162 -14.67 1.42 25.10
CA LEU A 162 -16.11 1.68 25.09
C LEU A 162 -16.47 3.08 25.60
N VAL A 163 -15.83 3.54 26.68
CA VAL A 163 -16.03 4.90 27.19
C VAL A 163 -15.56 5.94 26.17
N THR A 164 -14.39 5.75 25.56
CA THR A 164 -13.86 6.65 24.54
C THR A 164 -14.86 6.81 23.39
N GLN A 165 -15.44 5.72 22.90
CA GLN A 165 -16.48 5.79 21.87
C GLN A 165 -17.77 6.43 22.37
N TYR A 166 -18.14 6.24 23.63
CA TYR A 166 -19.34 6.86 24.22
C TYR A 166 -19.19 8.38 24.32
N VAL A 167 -18.01 8.86 24.74
CA VAL A 167 -17.66 10.29 24.75
C VAL A 167 -17.72 10.86 23.33
N ALA A 168 -17.13 10.18 22.35
CA ALA A 168 -17.21 10.60 20.95
C ALA A 168 -18.66 10.66 20.44
N ALA A 169 -19.50 9.68 20.78
CA ALA A 169 -20.91 9.67 20.41
C ALA A 169 -21.71 10.81 21.08
N LEU A 170 -21.37 11.23 22.30
CA LEU A 170 -21.98 12.40 22.95
C LEU A 170 -21.60 13.71 22.23
N ILE A 171 -20.36 13.83 21.75
CA ILE A 171 -19.92 14.98 20.95
C ILE A 171 -20.73 15.02 19.65
N ASP A 172 -20.81 13.89 18.94
CA ASP A 172 -21.57 13.76 17.69
C ASP A 172 -23.08 13.99 17.88
N ALA A 173 -23.62 13.68 19.06
CA ALA A 173 -25.01 13.99 19.44
C ALA A 173 -25.25 15.48 19.76
N GLY A 174 -24.24 16.34 19.63
CA GLY A 174 -24.34 17.77 19.98
C GLY A 174 -24.38 18.03 21.49
N LYS A 175 -23.84 17.12 22.31
CA LYS A 175 -23.84 17.20 23.78
C LYS A 175 -22.43 17.28 24.38
N PRO A 176 -21.58 18.23 23.95
CA PRO A 176 -20.17 18.27 24.38
C PRO A 176 -20.00 18.49 25.89
N GLY A 177 -20.92 19.20 26.57
CA GLY A 177 -20.88 19.36 28.03
C GLY A 177 -21.12 18.06 28.80
N GLU A 178 -22.04 17.21 28.32
CA GLU A 178 -22.25 15.87 28.86
C GLU A 178 -21.03 14.98 28.60
N ALA A 179 -20.43 15.08 27.40
CA ALA A 179 -19.21 14.36 27.03
C ALA A 179 -18.03 14.65 27.98
N VAL A 180 -17.79 15.94 28.30
CA VAL A 180 -16.76 16.36 29.27
C VAL A 180 -17.03 15.73 30.64
N THR A 181 -18.26 15.85 31.14
CA THR A 181 -18.63 15.33 32.46
C THR A 181 -18.46 13.81 32.53
N TYR A 182 -18.81 13.11 31.45
CA TYR A 182 -18.70 11.66 31.36
C TYR A 182 -17.23 11.20 31.31
N ALA A 183 -16.40 11.88 30.52
CA ALA A 183 -14.96 11.60 30.43
C ALA A 183 -14.25 11.78 31.78
N GLU A 184 -14.49 12.91 32.47
CA GLU A 184 -13.94 13.18 33.80
C GLU A 184 -14.37 12.10 34.81
N SER A 185 -15.64 11.72 34.80
CA SER A 185 -16.16 10.65 35.66
C SER A 185 -15.53 9.29 35.36
N ALA A 186 -15.27 8.98 34.08
CA ALA A 186 -14.64 7.72 33.70
C ALA A 186 -13.17 7.64 34.11
N VAL A 187 -12.41 8.73 33.94
CA VAL A 187 -11.02 8.82 34.42
C VAL A 187 -10.94 8.61 35.93
N GLU A 188 -11.85 9.23 36.69
CA GLU A 188 -11.92 9.05 38.14
C GLU A 188 -12.31 7.63 38.56
N ARG A 189 -13.20 6.97 37.80
CA ARG A 189 -13.57 5.56 38.01
C ARG A 189 -12.38 4.62 37.76
N LEU A 190 -11.64 4.82 36.68
CA LEU A 190 -10.41 4.07 36.38
C LEU A 190 -9.37 4.24 37.51
N ARG A 191 -9.13 5.49 37.91
CA ARG A 191 -8.22 5.82 39.02
C ARG A 191 -8.63 5.13 40.33
N THR A 192 -9.93 5.10 40.63
CA THR A 192 -10.47 4.43 41.83
C THR A 192 -10.28 2.91 41.76
N ALA A 193 -10.37 2.32 40.57
CA ALA A 193 -10.10 0.90 40.32
C ALA A 193 -8.59 0.57 40.23
N GLY A 194 -7.70 1.55 40.46
CA GLY A 194 -6.25 1.34 40.37
C GLY A 194 -5.75 1.16 38.93
N ARG A 195 -6.50 1.61 37.94
CA ARG A 195 -6.14 1.63 36.51
C ARG A 195 -5.83 3.05 36.06
N GLU A 196 -5.00 3.18 35.04
CA GLU A 196 -4.74 4.45 34.36
C GLU A 196 -5.66 4.62 33.15
N ALA A 197 -5.97 5.86 32.80
CA ALA A 197 -6.67 6.16 31.55
C ALA A 197 -5.71 6.02 30.35
N SER A 198 -6.25 5.65 29.18
CA SER A 198 -5.47 5.67 27.95
C SER A 198 -5.34 7.09 27.40
N TRP A 199 -4.32 7.32 26.56
CA TRP A 199 -4.16 8.58 25.85
C TRP A 199 -5.38 8.90 24.99
N GLU A 200 -6.01 7.91 24.37
CA GLU A 200 -7.20 8.04 23.52
C GLU A 200 -8.39 8.63 24.30
N LEU A 201 -8.64 8.16 25.52
CA LEU A 201 -9.67 8.74 26.38
C LEU A 201 -9.33 10.18 26.77
N GLY A 202 -8.07 10.47 27.04
CA GLY A 202 -7.59 11.82 27.30
C GLY A 202 -7.75 12.77 26.09
N ALA A 203 -7.43 12.28 24.89
CA ALA A 203 -7.56 13.02 23.63
C ALA A 203 -9.03 13.29 23.28
N GLU A 204 -9.94 12.32 23.48
CA GLU A 204 -11.38 12.54 23.29
C GLU A 204 -11.97 13.47 24.36
N SER A 205 -11.43 13.49 25.59
CA SER A 205 -11.78 14.49 26.60
C SER A 205 -11.38 15.91 26.15
N ALA A 206 -10.17 16.08 25.61
CA ALA A 206 -9.73 17.34 25.03
C ALA A 206 -10.62 17.77 23.85
N ARG A 207 -11.01 16.81 22.98
CA ARG A 207 -11.98 17.06 21.90
C ARG A 207 -13.34 17.53 22.43
N ALA A 208 -13.86 16.91 23.47
CA ALA A 208 -15.12 17.31 24.10
C ALA A 208 -15.05 18.74 24.65
N LEU A 209 -13.94 19.10 25.30
CA LEU A 209 -13.69 20.45 25.80
C LEU A 209 -13.61 21.47 24.67
N LEU A 210 -12.91 21.14 23.58
CA LEU A 210 -12.83 22.00 22.39
C LEU A 210 -14.22 22.23 21.78
N ALA A 211 -15.00 21.15 21.60
CA ALA A 211 -16.38 21.23 21.10
C ALA A 211 -17.32 22.03 22.02
N ALA A 212 -17.05 22.05 23.34
CA ALA A 212 -17.74 22.90 24.31
C ALA A 212 -17.29 24.37 24.30
N GLY A 213 -16.36 24.75 23.41
CA GLY A 213 -15.79 26.11 23.34
C GLY A 213 -14.76 26.41 24.43
N ARG A 214 -14.24 25.40 25.13
CA ARG A 214 -13.27 25.52 26.23
C ARG A 214 -11.85 25.19 25.74
N ALA A 215 -11.37 25.91 24.73
CA ALA A 215 -10.11 25.59 24.05
C ALA A 215 -8.87 25.62 24.97
N SER A 216 -8.82 26.51 25.97
CA SER A 216 -7.69 26.54 26.94
C SER A 216 -7.67 25.27 27.78
N ASP A 217 -8.83 24.88 28.33
CA ASP A 217 -8.95 23.66 29.13
C ASP A 217 -8.67 22.42 28.28
N ALA A 218 -9.07 22.43 27.00
CA ALA A 218 -8.76 21.35 26.06
C ALA A 218 -7.25 21.15 25.88
N LEU A 219 -6.48 22.25 25.79
CA LEU A 219 -5.03 22.17 25.68
C LEU A 219 -4.42 21.58 26.97
N ASP A 220 -4.86 22.05 28.13
CA ASP A 220 -4.39 21.56 29.43
C ASP A 220 -4.70 20.05 29.59
N ALA A 221 -5.89 19.62 29.17
CA ALA A 221 -6.30 18.22 29.21
C ALA A 221 -5.45 17.35 28.27
N LEU A 222 -5.17 17.80 27.05
CA LEU A 222 -4.33 17.06 26.10
C LEU A 222 -2.88 16.95 26.61
N GLN A 223 -2.34 18.04 27.19
CA GLN A 223 -1.01 18.03 27.80
C GLN A 223 -0.92 17.07 29.01
N ALA A 224 -1.97 17.01 29.83
CA ALA A 224 -2.04 16.07 30.93
C ALA A 224 -2.10 14.61 30.44
N ALA A 225 -2.79 14.36 29.33
CA ALA A 225 -2.90 13.04 28.72
C ALA A 225 -1.61 12.57 28.02
N ALA A 226 -0.66 13.47 27.73
CA ALA A 226 0.58 13.11 27.02
C ALA A 226 1.38 12.00 27.72
N GLY A 227 1.29 11.91 29.05
CA GLY A 227 1.94 10.88 29.87
C GLY A 227 1.21 9.53 29.92
N PHE A 228 -0.02 9.45 29.43
CA PHE A 228 -0.80 8.22 29.45
C PHE A 228 -0.30 7.22 28.39
N GLN A 229 -0.47 5.93 28.69
CA GLN A 229 -0.24 4.86 27.72
C GLN A 229 -1.27 4.96 26.60
N ALA A 230 -0.82 4.86 25.35
CA ALA A 230 -1.71 4.79 24.19
C ALA A 230 -2.13 3.34 23.92
N ASP A 231 -3.40 3.18 23.56
CA ASP A 231 -3.94 1.93 23.04
C ASP A 231 -3.36 1.65 21.64
N ASP A 232 -3.13 2.70 20.85
CA ASP A 232 -2.38 2.68 19.58
C ASP A 232 -1.11 3.56 19.69
N PRO A 233 0.05 2.97 20.04
CA PRO A 233 1.28 3.71 20.22
C PRO A 233 1.88 4.25 18.91
N VAL A 234 1.58 3.60 17.77
CA VAL A 234 2.10 4.01 16.45
C VAL A 234 1.39 5.29 16.00
N ALA A 235 0.07 5.37 16.19
CA ALA A 235 -0.71 6.53 15.77
C ALA A 235 -0.65 7.72 16.73
N LYS A 236 -0.19 7.52 17.97
CA LYS A 236 -0.23 8.53 19.04
C LYS A 236 0.40 9.85 18.62
N GLU A 237 1.62 9.83 18.06
CA GLU A 237 2.41 11.05 17.82
C GLU A 237 1.72 11.99 16.83
N HIS A 238 1.34 11.47 15.66
CA HIS A 238 0.69 12.30 14.64
C HIS A 238 -0.73 12.72 15.06
N ARG A 239 -1.49 11.86 15.75
CA ARG A 239 -2.84 12.22 16.24
C ARG A 239 -2.77 13.30 17.33
N ASP A 240 -1.80 13.24 18.24
CA ASP A 240 -1.56 14.27 19.25
C ASP A 240 -1.17 15.60 18.59
N GLY A 241 -0.24 15.57 17.63
CA GLY A 241 0.20 16.74 16.88
C GLY A 241 -0.97 17.44 16.18
N VAL A 242 -1.81 16.71 15.44
CA VAL A 242 -3.00 17.26 14.77
C VAL A 242 -3.97 17.89 15.76
N ARG A 243 -4.30 17.19 16.85
CA ARG A 243 -5.24 17.69 17.87
C ARG A 243 -4.71 18.97 18.52
N ARG A 244 -3.42 18.95 18.88
CA ARG A 244 -2.73 20.07 19.51
C ARG A 244 -2.68 21.28 18.59
N ALA A 245 -2.33 21.09 17.32
CA ALA A 245 -2.30 22.15 16.32
C ALA A 245 -3.68 22.80 16.15
N LEU A 246 -4.76 22.00 16.07
CA LEU A 246 -6.12 22.51 15.95
C LEU A 246 -6.55 23.33 17.19
N ILE A 247 -6.25 22.85 18.40
CA ILE A 247 -6.54 23.56 19.65
C ILE A 247 -5.76 24.88 19.71
N LEU A 248 -4.44 24.85 19.42
CA LEU A 248 -3.58 26.04 19.44
C LEU A 248 -4.00 27.07 18.39
N ALA A 249 -4.36 26.62 17.17
CA ALA A 249 -4.89 27.49 16.13
C ALA A 249 -6.23 28.13 16.55
N THR A 250 -7.07 27.40 17.28
CA THR A 250 -8.33 27.93 17.84
C THR A 250 -8.09 28.99 18.93
N LEU A 251 -6.96 28.89 19.63
CA LEU A 251 -6.50 29.87 20.62
C LEU A 251 -5.71 31.05 20.00
N ASP A 252 -5.59 31.12 18.67
CA ASP A 252 -4.78 32.11 17.95
C ASP A 252 -3.28 32.08 18.30
N ARG A 253 -2.78 30.92 18.77
CA ARG A 253 -1.36 30.67 19.09
C ARG A 253 -0.62 30.14 17.86
N ILE A 254 -0.58 30.95 16.81
CA ILE A 254 -0.20 30.53 15.45
C ILE A 254 1.16 29.82 15.37
N ALA A 255 2.23 30.38 15.96
CA ALA A 255 3.57 29.78 15.86
C ALA A 255 3.62 28.39 16.50
N GLU A 256 3.05 28.24 17.69
CA GLU A 256 3.01 26.95 18.38
C GLU A 256 2.11 25.94 17.68
N ALA A 257 1.03 26.41 17.03
CA ALA A 257 0.15 25.57 16.24
C ALA A 257 0.87 25.02 15.00
N VAL A 258 1.68 25.84 14.33
CA VAL A 258 2.52 25.41 13.19
C VAL A 258 3.57 24.41 13.66
N ASP A 259 4.29 24.70 14.76
CA ASP A 259 5.30 23.79 15.32
C ASP A 259 4.71 22.42 15.72
N ALA A 260 3.43 22.38 16.09
CA ALA A 260 2.73 21.15 16.48
C ALA A 260 2.11 20.38 15.30
N LEU A 261 1.90 21.04 14.15
CA LEU A 261 1.17 20.45 13.02
C LEU A 261 2.07 19.45 12.30
N PRO A 262 1.69 18.15 12.21
CA PRO A 262 2.47 17.19 11.45
C PRO A 262 2.47 17.52 9.95
N ASP A 263 3.59 17.24 9.30
CA ASP A 263 3.75 17.45 7.86
C ASP A 263 2.85 16.53 7.03
N LEU A 264 2.66 16.89 5.77
CA LEU A 264 1.76 16.18 4.86
C LEU A 264 2.25 14.76 4.53
N ASP A 265 3.56 14.52 4.52
CA ASP A 265 4.15 13.19 4.35
C ASP A 265 3.84 12.25 5.52
N VAL A 266 3.71 12.80 6.73
CA VAL A 266 3.28 12.03 7.91
C VAL A 266 1.80 11.71 7.83
N VAL A 267 0.91 12.70 7.61
CA VAL A 267 -0.54 12.47 7.67
C VAL A 267 -1.14 11.93 6.37
N GLY A 268 -0.40 11.95 5.26
CA GLY A 268 -0.90 11.66 3.92
C GLY A 268 -1.49 10.26 3.76
N GLU A 269 -1.10 9.31 4.62
CA GLU A 269 -1.56 7.92 4.61
C GLU A 269 -2.53 7.58 5.74
N HIS A 270 -2.91 8.57 6.57
CA HIS A 270 -3.72 8.38 7.77
C HIS A 270 -5.09 9.09 7.69
N PRO A 271 -6.09 8.52 6.99
CA PRO A 271 -7.41 9.11 6.77
C PRO A 271 -8.11 9.62 8.03
N ARG A 272 -7.93 8.94 9.16
CA ARG A 272 -8.55 9.28 10.44
C ARG A 272 -8.31 10.71 10.89
N VAL A 273 -7.19 11.34 10.50
CA VAL A 273 -6.84 12.70 10.92
C VAL A 273 -7.07 13.78 9.86
N TRP A 274 -7.38 13.43 8.61
CA TRP A 274 -7.42 14.38 7.48
C TRP A 274 -8.38 15.56 7.68
N VAL A 275 -9.55 15.32 8.28
CA VAL A 275 -10.54 16.38 8.55
C VAL A 275 -9.99 17.39 9.57
N GLU A 276 -9.52 16.91 10.71
CA GLU A 276 -9.00 17.78 11.78
C GLU A 276 -7.71 18.50 11.35
N TRP A 277 -6.83 17.81 10.62
CA TRP A 277 -5.62 18.40 10.05
C TRP A 277 -5.98 19.52 9.07
N SER A 278 -6.96 19.29 8.18
CA SER A 278 -7.42 20.28 7.21
C SER A 278 -8.07 21.50 7.90
N GLN A 279 -8.83 21.29 8.98
CA GLN A 279 -9.38 22.36 9.81
C GLN A 279 -8.29 23.19 10.47
N ALA A 280 -7.22 22.56 10.99
CA ALA A 280 -6.07 23.25 11.54
C ALA A 280 -5.36 24.09 10.47
N VAL A 281 -5.09 23.49 9.30
CA VAL A 281 -4.48 24.18 8.15
C VAL A 281 -5.30 25.37 7.70
N ASN A 282 -6.62 25.25 7.60
CA ASN A 282 -7.49 26.36 7.22
C ASN A 282 -7.43 27.53 8.20
N LYS A 283 -7.35 27.27 9.52
CA LYS A 283 -7.13 28.32 10.52
C LYS A 283 -5.74 28.96 10.40
N LEU A 284 -4.74 28.21 9.96
CA LEU A 284 -3.36 28.66 9.83
C LEU A 284 -3.01 29.26 8.46
N ALA A 285 -3.85 29.08 7.44
CA ALA A 285 -3.62 29.49 6.06
C ALA A 285 -3.48 31.02 5.87
N GLY A 286 -3.99 31.82 6.82
CA GLY A 286 -3.77 33.27 6.84
C GLY A 286 -2.41 33.70 7.39
N SER A 287 -1.62 32.77 7.93
CA SER A 287 -0.27 33.04 8.43
C SER A 287 0.76 33.00 7.29
N ALA A 288 1.91 33.65 7.49
CA ALA A 288 3.02 33.55 6.55
C ALA A 288 3.78 32.21 6.63
N GLN A 289 3.39 31.30 7.53
CA GLN A 289 4.10 30.07 7.83
C GLN A 289 3.50 28.84 7.12
N ILE A 290 2.21 28.87 6.80
CA ILE A 290 1.52 27.81 6.04
C ILE A 290 1.13 28.35 4.68
N THR A 291 1.61 27.71 3.61
CA THR A 291 1.32 28.17 2.24
C THR A 291 0.05 27.48 1.73
N ASN A 292 -1.02 28.25 1.51
CA ASN A 292 -2.25 27.77 0.87
C ASN A 292 -2.11 27.76 -0.66
N THR A 293 -1.89 26.58 -1.24
CA THR A 293 -1.64 26.40 -2.68
C THR A 293 -2.70 25.53 -3.36
N TRP A 294 -2.73 25.55 -4.70
CA TRP A 294 -3.59 24.65 -5.47
C TRP A 294 -3.16 23.18 -5.32
N GLN A 295 -1.88 22.90 -5.05
CA GLN A 295 -1.39 21.54 -4.78
C GLN A 295 -2.03 20.98 -3.52
N LEU A 296 -2.09 21.78 -2.45
CA LEU A 296 -2.82 21.42 -1.24
C LEU A 296 -4.31 21.20 -1.54
N GLY A 297 -4.92 22.08 -2.34
CA GLY A 297 -6.30 21.91 -2.81
C GLY A 297 -6.54 20.57 -3.52
N ARG A 298 -5.60 20.14 -4.37
CA ARG A 298 -5.64 18.84 -5.06
C ARG A 298 -5.53 17.66 -4.09
N VAL A 299 -4.68 17.76 -3.07
CA VAL A 299 -4.53 16.73 -2.03
C VAL A 299 -5.82 16.56 -1.24
N VAL A 300 -6.41 17.66 -0.76
CA VAL A 300 -7.70 17.60 -0.04
C VAL A 300 -8.81 17.05 -0.94
N ARG A 301 -8.77 17.39 -2.24
CA ARG A 301 -9.69 16.82 -3.23
C ARG A 301 -9.55 15.30 -3.37
N GLN A 302 -8.33 14.75 -3.33
CA GLN A 302 -8.09 13.30 -3.32
C GLN A 302 -8.63 12.63 -2.05
N TRP A 303 -8.45 13.28 -0.90
CA TRP A 303 -9.02 12.82 0.38
C TRP A 303 -10.55 12.76 0.35
N MET A 304 -11.20 13.71 -0.32
CA MET A 304 -12.66 13.65 -0.55
C MET A 304 -13.08 12.44 -1.39
N ASP A 305 -12.32 12.09 -2.44
CA ASP A 305 -12.61 10.90 -3.25
C ASP A 305 -12.46 9.62 -2.43
N TYR A 306 -11.41 9.54 -1.61
CA TYR A 306 -11.20 8.43 -0.70
C TYR A 306 -12.42 8.21 0.20
N PHE A 307 -12.91 9.27 0.86
CA PHE A 307 -14.08 9.16 1.72
C PHE A 307 -15.38 8.86 0.96
N GLY A 308 -15.53 9.35 -0.28
CA GLY A 308 -16.62 8.94 -1.15
C GLY A 308 -16.59 7.43 -1.44
N MET A 309 -15.41 6.88 -1.75
CA MET A 309 -15.21 5.47 -2.06
C MET A 309 -15.34 4.56 -0.83
N MET A 310 -14.82 4.99 0.33
CA MET A 310 -14.82 4.23 1.58
C MET A 310 -16.08 4.46 2.42
N GLY A 311 -17.04 5.24 1.93
CA GLY A 311 -18.31 5.50 2.60
C GLY A 311 -18.19 6.37 3.86
N GLY A 312 -17.20 7.24 3.94
CA GLY A 312 -17.03 8.25 4.99
C GLY A 312 -17.75 9.56 4.63
N TYR A 313 -19.07 9.50 4.51
CA TYR A 313 -19.87 10.55 3.89
C TYR A 313 -19.79 11.89 4.60
N ARG A 314 -19.80 11.91 5.95
CA ARG A 314 -19.63 13.17 6.70
C ARG A 314 -18.27 13.81 6.43
N SER A 315 -17.19 13.02 6.51
CA SER A 315 -15.83 13.51 6.29
C SER A 315 -15.63 14.09 4.89
N ARG A 316 -16.25 13.47 3.87
CA ARG A 316 -16.27 14.01 2.50
C ARG A 316 -16.87 15.42 2.44
N VAL A 317 -18.01 15.64 3.09
CA VAL A 317 -18.69 16.96 3.10
C VAL A 317 -17.89 17.98 3.90
N GLU A 318 -17.35 17.61 5.07
CA GLU A 318 -16.52 18.49 5.89
C GLU A 318 -15.25 18.93 5.16
N LEU A 319 -14.55 18.01 4.49
CA LEU A 319 -13.40 18.36 3.66
C LEU A 319 -13.77 19.27 2.50
N ALA A 320 -14.93 19.06 1.85
CA ALA A 320 -15.41 19.95 0.79
C ALA A 320 -15.60 21.39 1.28
N LEU A 321 -16.17 21.55 2.47
CA LEU A 321 -16.35 22.87 3.10
C LEU A 321 -15.00 23.53 3.40
N VAL A 322 -14.09 22.80 4.05
CA VAL A 322 -12.76 23.32 4.40
C VAL A 322 -11.94 23.65 3.14
N ALA A 323 -11.97 22.79 2.12
CA ALA A 323 -11.32 23.04 0.84
C ALA A 323 -11.90 24.28 0.14
N GLY A 324 -13.20 24.50 0.26
CA GLY A 324 -13.88 25.67 -0.31
C GLY A 324 -13.45 26.97 0.35
N GLU A 325 -13.33 26.98 1.68
CA GLU A 325 -12.80 28.11 2.44
C GLU A 325 -11.33 28.41 2.08
N LEU A 326 -10.50 27.38 1.99
CA LEU A 326 -9.13 27.49 1.52
C LEU A 326 -9.07 28.05 0.08
N ALA A 327 -9.95 27.59 -0.82
CA ALA A 327 -10.03 28.09 -2.19
C ALA A 327 -10.39 29.58 -2.25
N ILE A 328 -11.37 30.02 -1.44
CA ILE A 328 -11.69 31.45 -1.29
C ILE A 328 -10.45 32.23 -0.82
N GLY A 329 -9.73 31.72 0.16
CA GLY A 329 -8.51 32.35 0.69
C GLY A 329 -7.43 32.60 -0.35
N ARG A 330 -7.36 31.79 -1.41
CA ARG A 330 -6.42 31.94 -2.54
C ARG A 330 -7.07 32.46 -3.84
N GLN A 331 -8.31 32.94 -3.77
CA GLN A 331 -9.10 33.46 -4.91
C GLN A 331 -9.50 32.41 -5.97
N GLY A 332 -9.55 31.14 -5.60
CA GLY A 332 -10.08 30.03 -6.42
C GLY A 332 -11.61 29.98 -6.45
N VAL A 333 -12.26 31.05 -6.92
CA VAL A 333 -13.73 31.24 -6.80
C VAL A 333 -14.54 30.13 -7.47
N TRP A 334 -14.16 29.71 -8.69
CA TRP A 334 -14.86 28.63 -9.39
C TRP A 334 -14.80 27.31 -8.61
N GLN A 335 -13.67 27.04 -7.96
CA GLN A 335 -13.46 25.82 -7.20
C GLN A 335 -14.28 25.84 -5.92
N ALA A 336 -14.35 26.99 -5.24
CA ALA A 336 -15.20 27.16 -4.06
C ALA A 336 -16.69 26.90 -4.36
N ARG A 337 -17.18 27.39 -5.51
CA ARG A 337 -18.55 27.10 -5.98
C ARG A 337 -18.76 25.61 -6.22
N LEU A 338 -17.85 24.99 -6.96
CA LEU A 338 -17.90 23.55 -7.25
C LEU A 338 -17.84 22.70 -5.97
N LEU A 339 -17.00 23.08 -5.01
CA LEU A 339 -16.88 22.41 -3.73
C LEU A 339 -18.15 22.57 -2.87
N ALA A 340 -18.85 23.70 -2.96
CA ALA A 340 -20.15 23.86 -2.33
C ALA A 340 -21.22 22.95 -2.96
N ASP A 341 -21.20 22.79 -4.29
CA ASP A 341 -22.10 21.86 -5.00
C ASP A 341 -21.77 20.39 -4.66
N LEU A 342 -20.48 20.06 -4.57
CA LEU A 342 -20.03 18.73 -4.12
C LEU A 342 -20.46 18.46 -2.67
N ALA A 343 -20.30 19.44 -1.78
CA ALA A 343 -20.75 19.36 -0.40
C ALA A 343 -22.28 19.13 -0.33
N GLU A 344 -23.06 19.88 -1.10
CA GLU A 344 -24.51 19.73 -1.18
C GLU A 344 -24.91 18.34 -1.68
N SER A 345 -24.30 17.86 -2.76
CA SER A 345 -24.58 16.52 -3.29
C SER A 345 -24.30 15.41 -2.28
N GLY A 346 -23.21 15.55 -1.50
CA GLY A 346 -22.85 14.58 -0.46
C GLY A 346 -23.82 14.54 0.73
N THR A 347 -24.60 15.60 0.96
CA THR A 347 -25.59 15.59 2.07
C THR A 347 -26.71 14.58 1.86
N ALA A 348 -26.99 14.15 0.63
CA ALA A 348 -28.01 13.15 0.33
C ALA A 348 -27.66 11.75 0.87
N GLU A 349 -26.38 11.49 1.14
CA GLU A 349 -25.88 10.22 1.69
C GLU A 349 -25.88 10.20 3.23
N LEU A 350 -26.17 11.34 3.88
CA LEU A 350 -26.17 11.48 5.33
C LEU A 350 -27.53 11.12 5.94
N ARG A 351 -27.51 10.55 7.14
CA ARG A 351 -28.72 10.32 7.95
C ARG A 351 -29.18 11.62 8.63
N GLU A 352 -28.24 12.46 9.04
CA GLU A 352 -28.51 13.73 9.72
C GLU A 352 -27.66 14.86 9.15
N ALA A 353 -28.27 15.83 8.48
CA ALA A 353 -27.53 16.93 7.86
C ALA A 353 -27.06 17.99 8.86
N GLY A 354 -27.74 18.17 10.01
CA GLY A 354 -27.36 19.16 11.02
C GLY A 354 -27.31 20.59 10.46
N ASP A 355 -26.20 21.30 10.72
CA ASP A 355 -25.95 22.67 10.27
C ASP A 355 -25.30 22.79 8.87
N LEU A 356 -25.06 21.65 8.20
CA LEU A 356 -24.32 21.62 6.94
C LEU A 356 -24.98 22.46 5.85
N SER A 357 -26.31 22.46 5.75
CA SER A 357 -27.01 23.27 4.75
C SER A 357 -26.75 24.77 4.91
N GLU A 358 -26.66 25.26 6.15
CA GLU A 358 -26.34 26.67 6.43
C GLU A 358 -24.88 26.99 6.09
N ARG A 359 -23.96 26.10 6.45
CA ARG A 359 -22.52 26.24 6.13
C ARG A 359 -22.25 26.21 4.63
N ILE A 360 -22.91 25.31 3.89
CA ILE A 360 -22.84 25.24 2.42
C ILE A 360 -23.38 26.53 1.78
N ALA A 361 -24.52 27.02 2.26
CA ALA A 361 -25.09 28.28 1.77
C ALA A 361 -24.15 29.48 2.05
N ALA A 362 -23.52 29.52 3.23
CA ALA A 362 -22.54 30.53 3.59
C ALA A 362 -21.27 30.46 2.70
N LEU A 363 -20.79 29.24 2.39
CA LEU A 363 -19.67 29.03 1.47
C LEU A 363 -20.00 29.58 0.08
N ARG A 364 -21.17 29.24 -0.49
CA ARG A 364 -21.63 29.80 -1.78
C ARG A 364 -21.70 31.31 -1.76
N ALA A 365 -22.34 31.88 -0.74
CA ALA A 365 -22.48 33.33 -0.63
C ALA A 365 -21.11 34.03 -0.56
N THR A 366 -20.14 33.43 0.13
CA THR A 366 -18.78 33.97 0.23
C THR A 366 -18.04 33.84 -1.10
N ALA A 367 -18.18 32.70 -1.79
CA ALA A 367 -17.62 32.52 -3.13
C ALA A 367 -18.17 33.57 -4.12
N ASP A 368 -19.48 33.81 -4.11
CA ASP A 368 -20.13 34.80 -4.98
C ASP A 368 -19.76 36.25 -4.66
N ALA A 369 -19.44 36.55 -3.41
CA ALA A 369 -18.93 37.86 -3.00
C ALA A 369 -17.43 38.07 -3.28
N THR A 370 -16.69 36.99 -3.54
CA THR A 370 -15.24 37.04 -3.77
C THR A 370 -14.93 37.47 -5.21
N ALA A 371 -14.04 38.44 -5.37
CA ALA A 371 -13.64 38.92 -6.68
C ALA A 371 -12.78 37.87 -7.41
N GLU A 372 -13.14 37.58 -8.67
CA GLU A 372 -12.38 36.66 -9.51
C GLU A 372 -11.04 37.28 -9.97
N PRO A 373 -9.96 36.46 -10.10
CA PRO A 373 -8.70 36.92 -10.68
C PRO A 373 -8.89 37.45 -12.11
N GLN A 374 -8.26 38.59 -12.41
CA GLN A 374 -8.31 39.18 -13.74
C GLN A 374 -7.70 38.22 -14.78
N ALA A 375 -8.47 37.93 -15.83
CA ALA A 375 -8.01 37.07 -16.92
C ALA A 375 -6.87 37.70 -17.73
N PRO A 376 -5.90 36.91 -18.21
CA PRO A 376 -4.85 37.39 -19.09
C PRO A 376 -5.41 37.64 -20.49
N GLY A 377 -5.18 38.85 -21.01
CA GLY A 377 -5.51 39.24 -22.38
C GLY A 377 -7.00 39.19 -22.76
N PRO A 378 -7.31 39.48 -24.04
CA PRO A 378 -8.63 39.26 -24.63
C PRO A 378 -9.04 37.78 -24.68
N VAL A 379 -10.34 37.51 -24.77
CA VAL A 379 -10.89 36.13 -24.76
C VAL A 379 -10.35 35.29 -25.93
N GLU A 380 -10.20 35.91 -27.09
CA GLU A 380 -9.77 35.27 -28.33
C GLU A 380 -8.30 34.82 -28.31
N GLU A 381 -7.48 35.42 -27.44
CA GLU A 381 -6.05 35.11 -27.31
C GLU A 381 -5.77 34.09 -26.18
N ARG A 382 -6.79 33.71 -25.39
CA ARG A 382 -6.60 32.92 -24.16
C ARG A 382 -6.00 31.54 -24.38
N VAL A 383 -6.38 30.85 -25.45
CA VAL A 383 -5.82 29.52 -25.76
C VAL A 383 -4.34 29.63 -26.10
N GLY A 384 -3.97 30.60 -26.93
CA GLY A 384 -2.56 30.84 -27.26
C GLY A 384 -1.73 31.28 -26.04
N LEU A 385 -2.32 32.07 -25.14
CA LEU A 385 -1.68 32.45 -23.88
C LEU A 385 -1.52 31.27 -22.91
N PHE A 386 -2.47 30.33 -22.89
CA PHE A 386 -2.36 29.09 -22.13
C PHE A 386 -1.22 28.22 -22.68
N ASP A 387 -1.18 27.99 -23.99
CA ASP A 387 -0.16 27.17 -24.64
C ASP A 387 1.26 27.77 -24.53
N ALA A 388 1.35 29.10 -24.43
CA ALA A 388 2.61 29.81 -24.24
C ALA A 388 3.03 29.94 -22.75
N ALA A 389 2.16 29.62 -21.80
CA ALA A 389 2.49 29.70 -20.39
C ALA A 389 3.44 28.58 -20.00
N ASP A 390 4.58 28.92 -19.39
CA ASP A 390 5.50 27.91 -18.87
C ASP A 390 4.87 27.17 -17.67
N GLY A 391 5.14 25.87 -17.54
CA GLY A 391 4.60 25.04 -16.45
C GLY A 391 5.13 25.40 -15.05
N PHE A 392 6.08 26.34 -14.94
CA PHE A 392 6.68 26.75 -13.67
C PHE A 392 5.94 27.94 -13.04
N ASN A 393 5.34 28.81 -13.87
CA ASN A 393 4.62 30.02 -13.46
C ASN A 393 3.12 29.99 -13.80
N ALA A 394 2.66 29.00 -14.57
CA ALA A 394 1.24 28.81 -14.85
C ALA A 394 0.51 28.27 -13.62
N ASP A 395 -0.45 29.04 -13.11
CA ASP A 395 -1.34 28.63 -12.05
C ASP A 395 -2.55 27.89 -12.66
N PRO A 396 -2.60 26.55 -12.60
CA PRO A 396 -3.66 25.77 -13.24
C PRO A 396 -5.04 26.11 -12.69
N GLU A 397 -5.14 26.47 -11.41
CA GLU A 397 -6.42 26.83 -10.78
C GLU A 397 -7.00 28.10 -11.42
N LYS A 398 -6.17 29.10 -11.73
CA LYS A 398 -6.63 30.30 -12.44
C LYS A 398 -7.01 30.01 -13.88
N TRP A 399 -6.23 29.17 -14.56
CA TRP A 399 -6.49 28.81 -15.95
C TRP A 399 -7.84 28.12 -16.16
N VAL A 400 -8.31 27.31 -15.19
CA VAL A 400 -9.67 26.76 -15.24
C VAL A 400 -10.70 27.87 -15.36
N GLY A 401 -10.70 28.84 -14.44
CA GLY A 401 -11.66 29.95 -14.45
C GLY A 401 -11.56 30.80 -15.72
N TRP A 402 -10.35 31.03 -16.23
CA TRP A 402 -10.14 31.84 -17.44
C TRP A 402 -10.56 31.14 -18.73
N LEU A 403 -10.43 29.81 -18.81
CA LEU A 403 -10.85 29.04 -19.98
C LEU A 403 -12.34 28.68 -19.97
N ALA A 404 -13.00 28.67 -18.80
CA ALA A 404 -14.40 28.29 -18.67
C ALA A 404 -15.36 28.97 -19.67
N PRO A 405 -15.26 30.28 -19.99
CA PRO A 405 -16.16 30.92 -20.96
C PRO A 405 -16.04 30.42 -22.41
N LEU A 406 -14.92 29.79 -22.77
CA LEU A 406 -14.68 29.21 -24.10
C LEU A 406 -15.13 27.74 -24.20
N SER A 407 -15.31 27.10 -23.04
CA SER A 407 -15.60 25.68 -22.93
C SER A 407 -16.98 25.32 -23.46
N GLY A 408 -17.09 24.21 -24.19
CA GLY A 408 -18.31 23.74 -24.84
C GLY A 408 -18.67 24.45 -26.16
N GLN A 409 -17.85 25.40 -26.61
CA GLN A 409 -18.02 26.09 -27.90
C GLN A 409 -16.85 25.82 -28.84
N ASP A 410 -15.63 25.89 -28.29
CA ASP A 410 -14.38 25.62 -29.00
C ASP A 410 -13.77 24.32 -28.46
N ILE A 411 -13.53 23.34 -29.34
CA ILE A 411 -13.03 22.01 -28.94
C ILE A 411 -11.62 22.08 -28.33
N GLU A 412 -10.76 22.94 -28.88
CA GLU A 412 -9.38 23.11 -28.42
C GLU A 412 -9.32 23.74 -27.03
N ALA A 413 -10.11 24.80 -26.81
CA ALA A 413 -10.26 25.43 -25.50
C ALA A 413 -10.93 24.50 -24.50
N THR A 414 -11.92 23.71 -24.95
CA THR A 414 -12.60 22.72 -24.11
C THR A 414 -11.62 21.67 -23.63
N ARG A 415 -10.82 21.08 -24.53
CA ARG A 415 -9.82 20.07 -24.18
C ARG A 415 -8.82 20.60 -23.14
N ARG A 416 -8.33 21.83 -23.31
CA ARG A 416 -7.41 22.46 -22.34
C ARG A 416 -8.09 22.69 -21.00
N HIS A 417 -9.29 23.27 -20.98
CA HIS A 417 -10.07 23.49 -19.77
C HIS A 417 -10.32 22.19 -18.99
N THR A 418 -10.81 21.14 -19.66
CA THR A 418 -11.11 19.86 -19.02
C THR A 418 -9.85 19.11 -18.59
N THR A 419 -8.73 19.32 -19.29
CA THR A 419 -7.43 18.73 -18.91
C THR A 419 -6.91 19.40 -17.63
N THR A 420 -7.03 20.72 -17.52
CA THR A 420 -6.67 21.44 -16.30
C THR A 420 -7.60 21.06 -15.14
N LEU A 421 -8.90 20.85 -15.37
CA LEU A 421 -9.83 20.31 -14.38
C LEU A 421 -9.41 18.92 -13.90
N GLY A 422 -9.12 17.99 -14.82
CA GLY A 422 -8.64 16.64 -14.50
C GLY A 422 -7.34 16.67 -13.69
N PHE A 423 -6.38 17.52 -14.10
CA PHE A 423 -5.12 17.72 -13.38
C PHE A 423 -5.32 18.21 -11.93
N LEU A 424 -6.36 18.99 -11.67
CA LEU A 424 -6.72 19.48 -10.33
C LEU A 424 -7.62 18.51 -9.53
N GLY A 425 -7.93 17.32 -10.08
CA GLY A 425 -8.75 16.30 -9.41
C GLY A 425 -10.24 16.42 -9.68
N TYR A 426 -10.66 17.10 -10.75
CA TYR A 426 -12.07 17.24 -11.16
C TYR A 426 -12.37 16.57 -12.52
N PRO A 427 -11.96 15.30 -12.76
CA PRO A 427 -12.19 14.64 -14.04
C PRO A 427 -13.68 14.46 -14.35
N ALA A 428 -14.54 14.25 -13.35
CA ALA A 428 -15.99 14.13 -13.53
C ALA A 428 -16.62 15.39 -14.12
N THR A 429 -16.23 16.57 -13.62
CA THR A 429 -16.68 17.86 -14.16
C THR A 429 -16.17 18.06 -15.59
N GLY A 430 -14.92 17.68 -15.86
CA GLY A 430 -14.38 17.67 -17.22
C GLY A 430 -15.16 16.74 -18.15
N ALA A 431 -15.48 15.53 -17.68
CA ALA A 431 -16.26 14.54 -18.42
C ALA A 431 -17.66 15.06 -18.75
N ASP A 432 -18.37 15.71 -17.81
CA ASP A 432 -19.69 16.31 -18.05
C ASP A 432 -19.67 17.35 -19.17
N ILE A 433 -18.66 18.22 -19.17
CA ILE A 433 -18.48 19.25 -20.18
C ILE A 433 -18.23 18.61 -21.56
N TYR A 434 -17.30 17.66 -21.63
CA TYR A 434 -16.91 17.03 -22.89
C TYR A 434 -17.99 16.09 -23.43
N TRP A 435 -18.71 15.39 -22.53
CA TRP A 435 -19.90 14.60 -22.83
C TRP A 435 -20.96 15.46 -23.50
N LYS A 436 -21.28 16.61 -22.91
CA LYS A 436 -22.27 17.51 -23.48
C LYS A 436 -21.89 17.98 -24.88
N LEU A 437 -20.59 18.23 -25.11
CA LEU A 437 -20.06 18.70 -26.39
C LEU A 437 -20.13 17.63 -27.48
N LEU A 438 -19.67 16.41 -27.20
CA LEU A 438 -19.56 15.36 -28.21
C LEU A 438 -20.80 14.46 -28.33
N VAL A 439 -21.46 14.18 -27.21
CA VAL A 439 -22.55 13.20 -27.12
C VAL A 439 -23.92 13.90 -27.16
N ASP A 440 -24.18 14.84 -26.24
CA ASP A 440 -25.52 15.44 -26.16
C ASP A 440 -25.78 16.45 -27.29
N SER A 441 -24.77 17.24 -27.65
CA SER A 441 -24.89 18.33 -28.63
C SER A 441 -24.18 18.03 -29.95
N GLY A 442 -23.33 17.00 -29.98
CA GLY A 442 -22.46 16.66 -31.11
C GLY A 442 -22.85 15.37 -31.81
N ASP A 443 -21.98 14.91 -32.72
CA ASP A 443 -22.05 13.60 -33.37
C ASP A 443 -20.83 12.77 -32.96
N ILE A 444 -20.96 12.04 -31.85
CA ILE A 444 -19.88 11.19 -31.31
C ILE A 444 -19.42 10.11 -32.30
N ALA A 445 -20.30 9.63 -33.19
CA ALA A 445 -19.96 8.57 -34.13
C ALA A 445 -19.02 9.05 -35.26
N GLY A 446 -19.08 10.35 -35.58
CA GLY A 446 -18.22 11.02 -36.55
C GLY A 446 -17.11 11.89 -35.92
N ALA A 447 -16.96 11.87 -34.60
CA ALA A 447 -15.95 12.65 -33.88
C ALA A 447 -14.52 12.16 -34.15
N ASP A 448 -13.55 13.04 -33.95
CA ASP A 448 -12.13 12.70 -34.07
C ASP A 448 -11.75 11.61 -33.05
N SER A 449 -10.88 10.68 -33.44
CA SER A 449 -10.49 9.56 -32.57
C SER A 449 -9.80 10.02 -31.29
N ASP A 450 -9.06 11.12 -31.33
CA ASP A 450 -8.38 11.68 -30.16
C ASP A 450 -9.38 12.28 -29.17
N ASP A 451 -10.47 12.87 -29.67
CA ASP A 451 -11.56 13.40 -28.85
C ASP A 451 -12.33 12.29 -28.14
N VAL A 452 -12.64 11.20 -28.85
CA VAL A 452 -13.26 10.00 -28.26
C VAL A 452 -12.33 9.37 -27.22
N ALA A 453 -11.04 9.26 -27.54
CA ALA A 453 -10.05 8.72 -26.62
C ALA A 453 -9.91 9.56 -25.35
N TYR A 454 -9.90 10.88 -25.51
CA TYR A 454 -9.82 11.79 -24.39
C TYR A 454 -11.04 11.71 -23.46
N LEU A 455 -12.26 11.69 -24.01
CA LEU A 455 -13.48 11.46 -23.21
C LEU A 455 -13.45 10.09 -22.52
N THR A 456 -12.95 9.06 -23.20
CA THR A 456 -12.76 7.72 -22.61
C THR A 456 -11.88 7.81 -21.36
N THR A 457 -10.73 8.49 -21.43
CA THR A 457 -9.83 8.69 -20.28
C THR A 457 -10.51 9.43 -19.13
N LEU A 458 -11.19 10.55 -19.42
CA LEU A 458 -11.91 11.32 -18.39
C LEU A 458 -12.98 10.47 -17.68
N LEU A 459 -13.73 9.64 -18.41
CA LEU A 459 -14.74 8.75 -17.83
C LEU A 459 -14.11 7.63 -16.98
N ILE A 460 -12.96 7.08 -17.40
CA ILE A 460 -12.21 6.08 -16.63
C ILE A 460 -11.69 6.67 -15.31
N GLU A 461 -11.11 7.86 -15.36
CA GLU A 461 -10.61 8.61 -14.20
C GLU A 461 -11.76 8.99 -13.26
N ALA A 462 -12.89 9.42 -13.81
CA ALA A 462 -14.09 9.76 -13.05
C ALA A 462 -14.88 8.54 -12.54
N ARG A 463 -14.44 7.30 -12.83
CA ARG A 463 -15.14 6.05 -12.49
C ARG A 463 -16.59 5.99 -13.02
N GLN A 464 -16.86 6.61 -14.17
CA GLN A 464 -18.19 6.66 -14.79
C GLN A 464 -18.36 5.54 -15.83
N ASP A 465 -18.17 4.29 -15.38
CA ASP A 465 -18.09 3.10 -16.24
C ASP A 465 -19.38 2.91 -17.07
N GLU A 466 -20.57 3.08 -16.48
CA GLU A 466 -21.86 2.96 -17.18
C GLU A 466 -22.02 4.00 -18.29
N ARG A 467 -21.57 5.23 -18.07
CA ARG A 467 -21.58 6.28 -19.09
C ARG A 467 -20.61 5.97 -20.22
N LEU A 468 -19.45 5.42 -19.89
CA LEU A 468 -18.48 4.99 -20.90
C LEU A 468 -19.08 3.88 -21.77
N GLU A 469 -19.76 2.89 -21.18
CA GLU A 469 -20.45 1.84 -21.93
C GLU A 469 -21.56 2.41 -22.83
N GLN A 470 -22.34 3.38 -22.33
CA GLN A 470 -23.34 4.10 -23.14
C GLN A 470 -22.71 4.83 -24.32
N MET A 471 -21.60 5.55 -24.10
CA MET A 471 -20.84 6.20 -25.17
C MET A 471 -20.30 5.19 -26.17
N ALA A 472 -19.72 4.08 -25.70
CA ALA A 472 -19.16 3.04 -26.55
C ALA A 472 -20.22 2.45 -27.50
N ALA A 473 -21.45 2.26 -27.03
CA ALA A 473 -22.57 1.76 -27.84
C ALA A 473 -22.99 2.71 -28.98
N LEU A 474 -22.60 3.98 -28.93
CA LEU A 474 -22.86 4.98 -29.98
C LEU A 474 -21.73 5.05 -31.03
N LEU A 475 -20.57 4.43 -30.76
CA LEU A 475 -19.40 4.49 -31.63
C LEU A 475 -19.45 3.44 -32.76
N PRO A 476 -18.72 3.67 -33.87
CA PRO A 476 -18.46 2.63 -34.86
C PRO A 476 -17.77 1.41 -34.23
N HIS A 477 -18.02 0.22 -34.77
CA HIS A 477 -17.60 -1.07 -34.18
C HIS A 477 -16.14 -1.14 -33.72
N ALA A 478 -15.18 -0.64 -34.51
CA ALA A 478 -13.77 -0.62 -34.12
C ALA A 478 -13.51 0.28 -32.89
N ALA A 479 -14.08 1.49 -32.87
CA ALA A 479 -13.93 2.45 -31.78
C ALA A 479 -14.72 2.04 -30.53
N GLN A 480 -15.91 1.44 -30.69
CA GLN A 480 -16.71 0.84 -29.62
C GLN A 480 -15.87 -0.16 -28.83
N HIS A 481 -15.33 -1.16 -29.52
CA HIS A 481 -14.59 -2.24 -28.88
C HIS A 481 -13.23 -1.78 -28.34
N LEU A 482 -12.55 -0.82 -29.00
CA LEU A 482 -11.34 -0.20 -28.45
C LEU A 482 -11.64 0.55 -27.14
N THR A 483 -12.75 1.29 -27.08
CA THR A 483 -13.20 2.02 -25.90
C THR A 483 -13.52 1.08 -24.74
N LEU A 484 -14.22 -0.03 -25.01
CA LEU A 484 -14.50 -1.07 -24.02
C LEU A 484 -13.22 -1.78 -23.55
N ALA A 485 -12.28 -2.08 -24.46
CA ALA A 485 -10.99 -2.67 -24.09
C ALA A 485 -10.20 -1.76 -23.14
N ARG A 486 -10.19 -0.43 -23.37
CA ARG A 486 -9.57 0.54 -22.43
C ARG A 486 -10.25 0.53 -21.06
N LEU A 487 -11.59 0.52 -21.01
CA LEU A 487 -12.33 0.42 -19.76
C LEU A 487 -11.96 -0.87 -19.01
N HIS A 488 -12.05 -2.02 -19.67
CA HIS A 488 -11.75 -3.32 -19.05
C HIS A 488 -10.31 -3.39 -18.57
N SER A 489 -9.35 -2.85 -19.35
CA SER A 489 -7.95 -2.80 -18.94
C SER A 489 -7.75 -1.94 -17.71
N ALA A 490 -8.41 -0.78 -17.62
CA ALA A 490 -8.34 0.12 -16.47
C ALA A 490 -9.08 -0.41 -15.22
N ARG A 491 -9.79 -1.54 -15.36
CA ARG A 491 -10.46 -2.27 -14.27
C ARG A 491 -9.85 -3.65 -14.05
N GLU A 492 -8.71 -3.93 -14.69
CA GLU A 492 -7.98 -5.21 -14.60
C GLU A 492 -8.83 -6.43 -14.97
N ARG A 493 -9.87 -6.22 -15.80
CA ARG A 493 -10.72 -7.28 -16.36
C ARG A 493 -10.04 -7.83 -17.61
N TRP A 494 -8.98 -8.61 -17.40
CA TRP A 494 -8.05 -8.97 -18.46
C TRP A 494 -8.68 -9.83 -19.56
N GLN A 495 -9.58 -10.75 -19.21
CA GLN A 495 -10.27 -11.57 -20.21
C GLN A 495 -11.16 -10.71 -21.10
N GLU A 496 -11.96 -9.83 -20.52
CA GLU A 496 -12.83 -8.90 -21.25
C GLU A 496 -12.03 -7.89 -22.06
N THR A 497 -10.85 -7.48 -21.57
CA THR A 497 -9.91 -6.63 -22.32
C THR A 497 -9.43 -7.34 -23.58
N ALA A 498 -9.01 -8.60 -23.47
CA ALA A 498 -8.55 -9.40 -24.59
C ALA A 498 -9.67 -9.58 -25.63
N ASP A 499 -10.86 -10.00 -25.18
CA ASP A 499 -12.01 -10.21 -26.06
C ASP A 499 -12.39 -8.92 -26.80
N ALA A 500 -12.52 -7.80 -26.10
CA ALA A 500 -12.85 -6.51 -26.71
C ALA A 500 -11.76 -6.04 -27.68
N ALA A 501 -10.48 -6.18 -27.32
CA ALA A 501 -9.38 -5.80 -28.19
C ALA A 501 -9.32 -6.65 -29.48
N GLU A 502 -9.62 -7.95 -29.41
CA GLU A 502 -9.72 -8.80 -30.60
C GLU A 502 -10.84 -8.36 -31.54
N HIS A 503 -12.02 -8.03 -31.00
CA HIS A 503 -13.12 -7.48 -31.81
C HIS A 503 -12.75 -6.13 -32.44
N ALA A 504 -12.02 -5.28 -31.72
CA ALA A 504 -11.53 -4.01 -32.25
C ALA A 504 -10.56 -4.24 -33.42
N ILE A 505 -9.58 -5.14 -33.27
CA ILE A 505 -8.60 -5.50 -34.31
C ILE A 505 -9.31 -6.07 -35.54
N ALA A 506 -10.24 -7.01 -35.35
CA ALA A 506 -11.02 -7.61 -36.44
C ALA A 506 -11.85 -6.58 -37.22
N ALA A 507 -12.25 -5.50 -36.55
CA ALA A 507 -12.98 -4.37 -37.14
C ALA A 507 -12.07 -3.29 -37.74
N GLY A 508 -10.74 -3.47 -37.70
CA GLY A 508 -9.77 -2.56 -38.31
C GLY A 508 -9.12 -1.56 -37.36
N ALA A 509 -9.23 -1.74 -36.04
CA ALA A 509 -8.48 -0.92 -35.08
C ALA A 509 -6.96 -1.14 -35.23
N GLY A 510 -6.19 -0.07 -35.00
CA GLY A 510 -4.76 -0.02 -35.24
C GLY A 510 -3.89 -0.64 -34.14
N ILE A 511 -2.69 -0.09 -33.97
CA ILE A 511 -1.67 -0.60 -33.05
C ILE A 511 -2.12 -0.61 -31.58
N GLU A 512 -2.95 0.35 -31.17
CA GLU A 512 -3.37 0.45 -29.77
C GLU A 512 -4.21 -0.74 -29.31
N ALA A 513 -5.13 -1.23 -30.14
CA ALA A 513 -5.90 -2.43 -29.83
C ALA A 513 -4.98 -3.66 -29.67
N ARG A 514 -3.90 -3.73 -30.46
CA ARG A 514 -2.89 -4.79 -30.35
C ARG A 514 -2.09 -4.69 -29.07
N ARG A 515 -1.73 -3.48 -28.63
CA ARG A 515 -1.07 -3.25 -27.33
C ARG A 515 -1.97 -3.68 -26.17
N LEU A 516 -3.25 -3.35 -26.20
CA LEU A 516 -4.23 -3.77 -25.19
C LEU A 516 -4.39 -5.30 -25.16
N LEU A 517 -4.55 -5.93 -26.33
CA LEU A 517 -4.64 -7.39 -26.43
C LEU A 517 -3.37 -8.08 -25.92
N SER A 518 -2.20 -7.59 -26.35
CA SER A 518 -0.91 -8.12 -25.93
C SER A 518 -0.71 -7.99 -24.42
N GLY A 519 -1.03 -6.82 -23.84
CA GLY A 519 -0.96 -6.62 -22.40
C GLY A 519 -1.94 -7.47 -21.61
N ALA A 520 -3.18 -7.61 -22.07
CA ALA A 520 -4.16 -8.49 -21.44
C ALA A 520 -3.74 -9.96 -21.49
N ALA A 521 -3.25 -10.43 -22.64
CA ALA A 521 -2.74 -11.79 -22.80
C ALA A 521 -1.54 -12.06 -21.88
N GLN A 522 -0.64 -11.08 -21.70
CA GLN A 522 0.47 -11.18 -20.74
C GLN A 522 -0.03 -11.36 -19.30
N GLN A 523 -1.03 -10.59 -18.87
CA GLN A 523 -1.63 -10.70 -17.52
C GLN A 523 -2.34 -12.04 -17.30
N LEU A 524 -2.84 -12.66 -18.38
CA LEU A 524 -3.45 -14.01 -18.37
C LEU A 524 -2.43 -15.15 -18.52
N ASP A 525 -1.12 -14.86 -18.42
CA ASP A 525 0.00 -15.78 -18.66
C ASP A 525 0.01 -16.42 -20.07
N ALA A 526 -0.72 -15.84 -21.03
CA ALA A 526 -0.77 -16.25 -22.43
C ALA A 526 0.34 -15.58 -23.27
N ASN A 527 1.59 -15.65 -22.79
CA ASN A 527 2.74 -14.92 -23.34
C ASN A 527 3.01 -15.18 -24.84
N GLY A 528 2.77 -16.41 -25.32
CA GLY A 528 2.94 -16.73 -26.75
C GLY A 528 1.96 -15.95 -27.63
N ARG A 529 0.68 -15.91 -27.21
CA ARG A 529 -0.36 -15.12 -27.89
C ARG A 529 -0.04 -13.62 -27.81
N ALA A 530 0.42 -13.17 -26.65
CA ALA A 530 0.77 -11.76 -26.44
C ALA A 530 1.88 -11.28 -27.40
N ALA A 531 2.89 -12.12 -27.64
CA ALA A 531 3.96 -11.84 -28.59
C ALA A 531 3.50 -11.95 -30.06
N GLU A 532 2.71 -12.97 -30.40
CA GLU A 532 2.19 -13.21 -31.76
C GLU A 532 1.44 -11.99 -32.31
N VAL A 533 0.56 -11.39 -31.51
CA VAL A 533 -0.25 -10.23 -31.91
C VAL A 533 0.61 -9.02 -32.29
N LEU A 534 1.73 -8.80 -31.59
CA LEU A 534 2.67 -7.72 -31.92
C LEU A 534 3.53 -8.08 -33.12
N LEU A 535 3.93 -9.36 -33.25
CA LEU A 535 4.72 -9.84 -34.37
C LEU A 535 4.02 -9.60 -35.72
N GLU A 536 2.69 -9.73 -35.79
CA GLU A 536 1.90 -9.46 -37.00
C GLU A 536 2.12 -8.05 -37.58
N VAL A 537 2.52 -7.09 -36.73
CA VAL A 537 2.74 -5.68 -37.07
C VAL A 537 4.16 -5.22 -36.74
N LEU A 538 5.14 -6.15 -36.69
CA LEU A 538 6.53 -5.87 -36.28
C LEU A 538 7.16 -4.66 -36.98
N ASP A 539 6.80 -4.41 -38.25
CA ASP A 539 7.35 -3.29 -39.01
C ASP A 539 6.88 -1.92 -38.52
N GLU A 540 5.68 -1.86 -37.92
CA GLU A 540 5.04 -0.64 -37.38
C GLU A 540 5.38 -0.36 -35.91
N LEU A 541 5.99 -1.34 -35.22
CA LEU A 541 6.35 -1.23 -33.80
C LEU A 541 7.48 -0.23 -33.56
N VAL A 542 7.37 0.50 -32.45
CA VAL A 542 8.51 1.23 -31.86
C VAL A 542 9.35 0.29 -31.01
N ASP A 543 10.61 0.66 -30.73
CA ASP A 543 11.56 -0.20 -30.01
C ASP A 543 11.02 -0.73 -28.67
N GLU A 544 10.26 0.08 -27.94
CA GLU A 544 9.60 -0.32 -26.68
C GLU A 544 8.62 -1.49 -26.88
N ASP A 545 7.77 -1.42 -27.91
CA ASP A 545 6.85 -2.51 -28.25
C ASP A 545 7.61 -3.77 -28.66
N VAL A 546 8.72 -3.62 -29.39
CA VAL A 546 9.57 -4.75 -29.81
C VAL A 546 10.23 -5.41 -28.60
N TRP A 547 10.73 -4.64 -27.64
CA TRP A 547 11.27 -5.18 -26.39
C TRP A 547 10.22 -5.93 -25.58
N ARG A 548 9.02 -5.36 -25.45
CA ARG A 548 7.90 -6.05 -24.80
C ARG A 548 7.59 -7.38 -25.49
N MET A 549 7.48 -7.38 -26.82
CA MET A 549 7.29 -8.58 -27.63
C MET A 549 8.40 -9.62 -27.38
N ILE A 550 9.66 -9.20 -27.32
CA ILE A 550 10.81 -10.08 -27.02
C ILE A 550 10.66 -10.73 -25.65
N VAL A 551 10.33 -9.97 -24.59
CA VAL A 551 10.16 -10.50 -23.23
C VAL A 551 9.06 -11.56 -23.17
N MET A 552 7.92 -11.30 -23.82
CA MET A 552 6.80 -12.24 -23.88
C MET A 552 7.14 -13.48 -24.71
N ALA A 553 7.78 -13.32 -25.87
CA ALA A 553 8.25 -14.43 -26.70
C ALA A 553 9.27 -15.30 -25.95
N THR A 554 10.21 -14.67 -25.23
CA THR A 554 11.17 -15.36 -24.36
C THR A 554 10.45 -16.15 -23.26
N SER A 555 9.44 -15.57 -22.61
CA SER A 555 8.64 -16.25 -21.59
C SER A 555 7.87 -17.45 -22.13
N ALA A 556 7.50 -17.42 -23.41
CA ALA A 556 6.85 -18.53 -24.13
C ALA A 556 7.84 -19.48 -24.82
N GLU A 557 9.16 -19.25 -24.68
CA GLU A 557 10.23 -19.95 -25.40
C GLU A 557 10.09 -19.92 -26.94
N ASP A 558 9.44 -18.90 -27.50
CA ASP A 558 9.37 -18.65 -28.94
C ASP A 558 10.63 -17.91 -29.43
N TRP A 559 11.70 -18.68 -29.57
CA TRP A 559 13.00 -18.16 -29.98
C TRP A 559 13.04 -17.62 -31.41
N GLU A 560 12.11 -18.02 -32.29
CA GLU A 560 12.03 -17.46 -33.64
C GLU A 560 11.55 -16.00 -33.58
N THR A 561 10.51 -15.73 -32.80
CA THR A 561 10.00 -14.37 -32.57
C THR A 561 11.03 -13.50 -31.87
N VAL A 562 11.75 -14.03 -30.86
CA VAL A 562 12.86 -13.31 -30.21
C VAL A 562 13.92 -12.88 -31.23
N ARG A 563 14.31 -13.75 -32.17
CA ARG A 563 15.29 -13.42 -33.22
C ARG A 563 14.80 -12.34 -34.17
N LYS A 564 13.51 -12.39 -34.57
CA LYS A 564 12.90 -11.36 -35.42
C LYS A 564 12.90 -10.00 -34.73
N GLY A 565 12.48 -9.96 -33.46
CA GLY A 565 12.52 -8.76 -32.64
C GLY A 565 13.93 -8.22 -32.48
N ALA A 566 14.87 -9.06 -32.06
CA ALA A 566 16.27 -8.67 -31.86
C ALA A 566 16.91 -8.13 -33.14
N ALA A 567 16.60 -8.70 -34.31
CA ALA A 567 17.04 -8.16 -35.60
C ALA A 567 16.47 -6.76 -35.88
N LYS A 568 15.19 -6.52 -35.56
CA LYS A 568 14.52 -5.22 -35.73
C LYS A 568 15.18 -4.10 -34.92
N ILE A 569 15.57 -4.38 -33.68
CA ILE A 569 16.25 -3.42 -32.79
C ILE A 569 17.78 -3.41 -32.94
N GLY A 570 18.33 -4.07 -33.97
CA GLY A 570 19.77 -4.03 -34.26
C GLY A 570 20.66 -4.89 -33.34
N MET A 571 20.10 -5.91 -32.70
CA MET A 571 20.80 -6.88 -31.83
C MET A 571 20.86 -8.28 -32.50
N PRO A 572 21.67 -8.48 -33.56
CA PRO A 572 21.69 -9.74 -34.28
C PRO A 572 22.25 -10.87 -33.42
N ILE A 573 21.51 -11.98 -33.36
CA ILE A 573 21.85 -13.17 -32.57
C ILE A 573 22.60 -14.18 -33.46
N LYS A 574 23.70 -14.75 -32.97
CA LYS A 574 24.57 -15.65 -33.77
C LYS A 574 23.97 -17.05 -33.91
N SER A 575 23.36 -17.55 -32.84
CA SER A 575 22.63 -18.81 -32.83
C SER A 575 21.46 -18.76 -33.83
N LYS A 576 21.21 -19.87 -34.53
CA LYS A 576 20.20 -19.95 -35.59
C LYS A 576 18.96 -20.78 -35.23
N GLU A 577 19.09 -21.67 -34.25
CA GLU A 577 18.07 -22.61 -33.82
C GLU A 577 18.15 -22.80 -32.30
N GLY A 578 17.03 -23.21 -31.69
CA GLY A 578 16.95 -23.48 -30.25
C GLY A 578 17.02 -22.24 -29.35
N PRO A 579 17.15 -22.45 -28.03
CA PRO A 579 17.34 -21.39 -27.04
C PRO A 579 18.53 -20.48 -27.36
N ILE A 580 18.44 -19.23 -26.94
CA ILE A 580 19.52 -18.26 -27.07
C ILE A 580 20.39 -18.33 -25.83
N GLU A 581 21.61 -18.82 -26.01
CA GLU A 581 22.63 -18.92 -24.95
C GLU A 581 23.92 -18.28 -25.47
N GLU A 582 23.99 -16.96 -25.40
CA GLU A 582 25.14 -16.15 -25.79
C GLU A 582 25.53 -15.25 -24.62
N GLU A 583 26.78 -15.33 -24.19
CA GLU A 583 27.29 -14.47 -23.11
C GLU A 583 27.34 -13.01 -23.57
N MET A 584 26.45 -12.19 -23.00
CA MET A 584 26.25 -10.77 -23.34
C MET A 584 26.71 -9.82 -22.24
N GLY A 585 27.33 -10.34 -21.18
CA GLY A 585 27.90 -9.56 -20.07
C GLY A 585 27.19 -9.76 -18.74
N LEU A 586 27.76 -9.15 -17.69
CA LEU A 586 27.22 -9.19 -16.32
C LEU A 586 26.10 -8.16 -16.14
N ILE A 587 25.07 -8.55 -15.39
CA ILE A 587 23.94 -7.70 -15.01
C ILE A 587 23.54 -7.97 -13.55
N ARG A 588 22.80 -7.05 -12.94
CA ARG A 588 22.12 -7.24 -11.66
C ARG A 588 20.65 -7.50 -11.93
N LEU A 589 20.11 -8.58 -11.40
CA LEU A 589 18.66 -8.83 -11.44
C LEU A 589 18.05 -8.48 -10.09
N ILE A 590 16.98 -7.71 -10.13
CA ILE A 590 16.17 -7.39 -8.96
C ILE A 590 15.06 -8.43 -8.85
N LEU A 591 15.11 -9.24 -7.80
CA LEU A 591 14.18 -10.35 -7.53
C LEU A 591 13.43 -10.10 -6.21
N PRO A 592 12.18 -10.58 -6.07
CA PRO A 592 11.44 -10.48 -4.82
C PRO A 592 12.10 -11.37 -3.74
N ALA A 593 12.11 -10.90 -2.50
CA ALA A 593 12.58 -11.68 -1.35
C ALA A 593 11.38 -12.18 -0.50
N PRO A 594 11.53 -13.29 0.26
CA PRO A 594 10.43 -13.84 1.07
C PRO A 594 9.88 -12.89 2.15
N ASP A 595 10.66 -11.89 2.56
CA ASP A 595 10.28 -10.84 3.51
C ASP A 595 9.47 -9.70 2.86
N GLY A 596 9.14 -9.82 1.58
CA GLY A 596 8.46 -8.79 0.79
C GLY A 596 9.40 -7.70 0.26
N GLY A 597 10.70 -7.78 0.56
CA GLY A 597 11.72 -6.88 0.03
C GLY A 597 12.16 -7.23 -1.40
N GLN A 598 13.16 -6.49 -1.89
CA GLN A 598 13.83 -6.77 -3.16
C GLN A 598 15.29 -7.11 -2.93
N ARG A 599 15.81 -8.10 -3.66
CA ARG A 599 17.20 -8.54 -3.60
C ARG A 599 17.87 -8.36 -4.95
N GLN A 600 19.08 -7.78 -4.93
CA GLN A 600 19.92 -7.68 -6.12
C GLN A 600 20.77 -8.94 -6.24
N VAL A 601 20.71 -9.62 -7.38
CA VAL A 601 21.46 -10.86 -7.64
C VAL A 601 22.30 -10.68 -8.90
N LEU A 602 23.61 -10.81 -8.76
CA LEU A 602 24.53 -10.78 -9.90
C LEU A 602 24.24 -11.97 -10.82
N SER A 603 24.18 -11.69 -12.12
CA SER A 603 23.71 -12.62 -13.14
C SER A 603 24.47 -12.43 -14.45
N ILE A 604 24.51 -13.46 -15.29
CA ILE A 604 25.11 -13.42 -16.62
C ILE A 604 23.98 -13.31 -17.64
N ARG A 605 23.96 -12.26 -18.46
CA ARG A 605 23.01 -12.12 -19.56
C ARG A 605 23.32 -13.16 -20.63
N THR A 606 22.35 -14.00 -20.94
CA THR A 606 22.47 -15.10 -21.93
C THR A 606 21.71 -14.81 -23.23
N GLY A 607 20.91 -13.74 -23.28
CA GLY A 607 20.16 -13.34 -24.45
C GLY A 607 19.53 -11.96 -24.32
N PRO A 608 18.66 -11.55 -25.29
CA PRO A 608 18.03 -10.24 -25.28
C PRO A 608 17.23 -9.95 -23.99
N ALA A 609 16.50 -10.95 -23.46
CA ALA A 609 15.70 -10.84 -22.24
C ALA A 609 15.91 -12.03 -21.28
N THR A 610 17.02 -12.77 -21.43
CA THR A 610 17.34 -13.93 -20.58
C THR A 610 18.68 -13.75 -19.87
N ALA A 611 18.74 -14.20 -18.62
CA ALA A 611 19.94 -14.22 -17.83
C ALA A 611 19.98 -15.42 -16.89
N ARG A 612 21.18 -15.86 -16.52
CA ARG A 612 21.42 -16.93 -15.57
C ARG A 612 21.92 -16.37 -14.25
N LEU A 613 21.29 -16.75 -13.14
CA LEU A 613 21.73 -16.31 -11.81
C LEU A 613 23.13 -16.86 -11.53
N ALA A 614 24.06 -15.99 -11.14
CA ALA A 614 25.44 -16.38 -10.88
C ALA A 614 25.69 -16.72 -9.40
N LEU A 615 24.92 -16.13 -8.48
CA LEU A 615 25.19 -16.21 -7.05
C LEU A 615 24.34 -17.27 -6.33
N PRO A 616 24.95 -18.14 -5.50
CA PRO A 616 24.20 -19.01 -4.60
C PRO A 616 23.31 -18.22 -3.66
N GLN A 617 22.12 -18.74 -3.46
CA GLN A 617 21.14 -18.22 -2.51
C GLN A 617 20.99 -19.16 -1.31
N PRO A 618 20.62 -18.63 -0.14
CA PRO A 618 20.29 -19.47 1.01
C PRO A 618 19.22 -20.52 0.68
N ARG A 619 19.26 -21.66 1.37
CA ARG A 619 18.19 -22.66 1.28
C ARG A 619 16.85 -22.03 1.67
N GLY A 620 15.79 -22.40 0.95
CA GLY A 620 14.44 -21.87 1.15
C GLY A 620 14.09 -20.65 0.29
N MET A 621 15.05 -20.10 -0.47
CA MET A 621 14.77 -19.10 -1.50
C MET A 621 14.10 -19.75 -2.72
N GLU A 622 13.19 -19.03 -3.37
CA GLU A 622 12.48 -19.50 -4.57
C GLU A 622 13.35 -19.55 -5.84
N TYR A 623 14.57 -19.04 -5.75
CA TYR A 623 15.54 -19.01 -6.84
C TYR A 623 16.96 -19.26 -6.32
N ASN A 624 17.83 -19.78 -7.17
CA ASN A 624 19.23 -20.08 -6.87
C ASN A 624 20.16 -19.89 -8.08
N ALA A 625 21.46 -20.05 -7.86
CA ALA A 625 22.45 -20.08 -8.92
C ALA A 625 22.05 -21.06 -10.04
N GLY A 626 22.36 -20.69 -11.29
CA GLY A 626 22.05 -21.50 -12.45
C GLY A 626 20.61 -21.35 -12.97
N ASP A 627 19.68 -20.76 -12.22
CA ASP A 627 18.32 -20.49 -12.69
C ASP A 627 18.33 -19.57 -13.91
N LEU A 628 17.55 -19.94 -14.93
CA LEU A 628 17.35 -19.14 -16.12
C LEU A 628 16.14 -18.24 -15.91
N VAL A 629 16.38 -16.93 -15.96
CA VAL A 629 15.41 -15.89 -15.61
C VAL A 629 15.11 -15.05 -16.85
N VAL A 630 13.83 -14.74 -17.05
CA VAL A 630 13.40 -13.70 -17.98
C VAL A 630 13.42 -12.36 -17.24
N PHE A 631 14.00 -11.33 -17.85
CA PHE A 631 14.07 -9.99 -17.26
C PHE A 631 13.54 -8.93 -18.23
N ASP A 632 13.10 -7.80 -17.69
CA ASP A 632 12.74 -6.62 -18.47
C ASP A 632 14.01 -5.84 -18.85
N PRO A 633 14.34 -5.68 -20.14
CA PRO A 633 15.54 -4.99 -20.60
C PRO A 633 15.50 -3.46 -20.44
N GLN A 634 14.51 -2.90 -19.72
CA GLN A 634 14.53 -1.52 -19.24
C GLN A 634 15.49 -1.36 -18.04
N LEU A 635 16.47 -0.45 -18.18
CA LEU A 635 17.38 -0.12 -17.08
C LEU A 635 16.62 0.53 -15.91
N LEU A 636 16.86 0.02 -14.71
CA LEU A 636 16.30 0.59 -13.47
C LEU A 636 17.12 1.78 -12.96
N GLU A 637 18.40 1.84 -13.30
CA GLU A 637 19.31 2.92 -12.94
C GLU A 637 19.95 3.47 -14.23
N PRO A 638 20.07 4.79 -14.40
CA PRO A 638 20.76 5.37 -15.54
C PRO A 638 22.24 5.00 -15.51
N VAL A 639 22.87 4.90 -16.70
CA VAL A 639 24.31 4.70 -16.79
C VAL A 639 25.02 5.93 -16.21
N PRO A 640 25.98 5.77 -15.29
CA PRO A 640 26.73 6.89 -14.73
C PRO A 640 27.42 7.73 -15.81
N ASP A 641 27.52 9.04 -15.62
CA ASP A 641 28.21 9.94 -16.56
C ASP A 641 29.75 9.87 -16.41
N ASP A 642 30.24 9.51 -15.22
CA ASP A 642 31.67 9.46 -14.92
C ASP A 642 32.33 8.21 -15.54
N PRO A 643 33.39 8.36 -16.35
CA PRO A 643 34.08 7.23 -16.99
C PRO A 643 34.72 6.22 -16.03
N GLN A 644 34.96 6.59 -14.77
CA GLN A 644 35.53 5.69 -13.77
C GLN A 644 34.41 4.87 -13.10
N GLU A 645 33.28 5.48 -12.80
CA GLU A 645 32.06 4.78 -12.34
C GLU A 645 31.50 3.84 -13.43
N GLN A 646 31.55 4.23 -14.70
CA GLN A 646 31.13 3.38 -15.83
C GLN A 646 31.90 2.06 -15.93
N GLN A 647 33.18 2.02 -15.51
CA GLN A 647 33.99 0.79 -15.57
C GLN A 647 33.49 -0.30 -14.61
N ASN A 648 32.87 0.10 -13.50
CA ASN A 648 32.35 -0.81 -12.48
C ASN A 648 30.82 -0.90 -12.51
N PHE A 649 30.16 -0.22 -13.45
CA PHE A 649 28.70 -0.23 -13.54
C PHE A 649 28.19 -1.57 -14.05
N VAL A 650 27.45 -2.26 -13.19
CA VAL A 650 26.71 -3.47 -13.55
C VAL A 650 25.23 -3.11 -13.74
N PRO A 651 24.68 -3.18 -14.97
CA PRO A 651 23.32 -2.73 -15.25
C PRO A 651 22.25 -3.49 -14.44
N PRO A 652 21.33 -2.79 -13.74
CA PRO A 652 20.23 -3.42 -13.01
C PRO A 652 18.96 -3.53 -13.85
N PHE A 653 18.33 -4.69 -13.80
CA PHE A 653 17.08 -5.00 -14.49
C PHE A 653 16.09 -5.71 -13.57
N ALA A 654 14.80 -5.52 -13.82
CA ALA A 654 13.74 -6.21 -13.08
C ALA A 654 13.59 -7.64 -13.60
N ALA A 655 13.60 -8.63 -12.70
CA ALA A 655 13.22 -9.99 -13.07
C ALA A 655 11.71 -10.07 -13.33
N VAL A 656 11.33 -10.75 -14.42
CA VAL A 656 9.93 -10.98 -14.79
C VAL A 656 9.46 -12.32 -14.26
N ARG A 657 10.22 -13.40 -14.52
CA ARG A 657 9.93 -14.75 -14.02
C ARG A 657 11.14 -15.67 -14.12
N ILE A 658 11.13 -16.74 -13.32
CA ILE A 658 12.00 -17.89 -13.55
C ILE A 658 11.46 -18.67 -14.76
N LEU A 659 12.27 -18.78 -15.81
CA LEU A 659 11.93 -19.54 -17.03
C LEU A 659 12.15 -21.03 -16.81
N ARG A 660 13.31 -21.39 -16.26
CA ARG A 660 13.67 -22.77 -15.91
C ARG A 660 14.56 -22.79 -14.67
N PRO A 661 14.31 -23.67 -13.70
CA PRO A 661 15.22 -23.85 -12.59
C PRO A 661 16.54 -24.46 -13.08
N GLY A 662 17.65 -23.99 -12.53
CA GLY A 662 18.98 -24.58 -12.70
C GLY A 662 19.14 -25.85 -11.86
N GLY A 663 18.34 -26.01 -10.81
CA GLY A 663 18.34 -27.19 -9.94
C GLY A 663 19.52 -27.25 -8.97
N TYR A 664 20.24 -26.13 -8.78
CA TYR A 664 21.36 -26.08 -7.85
C TYR A 664 20.86 -26.11 -6.40
N THR A 665 21.60 -26.82 -5.56
CA THR A 665 21.42 -26.84 -4.11
C THR A 665 22.57 -26.10 -3.45
N SER A 666 22.28 -25.21 -2.50
CA SER A 666 23.31 -24.44 -1.81
C SER A 666 23.57 -24.97 -0.40
N PHE A 667 24.85 -25.09 -0.05
CA PHE A 667 25.31 -25.49 1.27
C PHE A 667 26.08 -24.35 1.94
N PHE A 668 25.74 -24.07 3.19
CA PHE A 668 26.33 -23.01 3.99
C PHE A 668 27.68 -23.45 4.56
N PHE A 669 28.64 -22.53 4.59
CA PHE A 669 29.90 -22.69 5.32
C PHE A 669 30.21 -21.44 6.15
N ASP A 670 30.87 -21.62 7.28
CA ASP A 670 31.30 -20.55 8.21
C ASP A 670 32.59 -20.93 8.94
N GLY A 671 33.42 -19.97 9.30
CA GLY A 671 34.62 -20.19 10.10
C GLY A 671 35.61 -19.02 10.05
N ALA A 672 36.85 -19.27 10.47
CA ALA A 672 37.91 -18.27 10.37
C ALA A 672 38.39 -18.15 8.91
N ALA A 673 38.64 -16.92 8.45
CA ALA A 673 39.16 -16.67 7.12
C ALA A 673 40.57 -17.28 6.97
N PRO A 674 40.83 -18.03 5.88
CA PRO A 674 42.14 -18.62 5.63
C PRO A 674 43.13 -17.59 5.06
N SER A 675 44.34 -18.02 4.68
CA SER A 675 45.27 -17.17 3.96
C SER A 675 44.75 -16.83 2.55
N GLU A 676 45.22 -15.74 1.95
CA GLU A 676 44.85 -15.37 0.57
C GLU A 676 45.22 -16.47 -0.45
N GLU A 677 46.32 -17.19 -0.22
CA GLU A 677 46.78 -18.29 -1.09
C GLU A 677 45.83 -19.50 -1.00
N ASP A 678 45.47 -19.91 0.23
CA ASP A 678 44.52 -21.00 0.47
C ASP A 678 43.12 -20.67 -0.08
N TRP A 679 42.68 -19.41 0.07
CA TRP A 679 41.38 -18.96 -0.45
C TRP A 679 41.34 -18.95 -1.98
N ALA A 680 42.44 -18.55 -2.63
CA ALA A 680 42.55 -18.57 -4.09
C ALA A 680 42.50 -20.01 -4.65
N GLU A 681 43.24 -20.95 -4.03
CA GLU A 681 43.21 -22.37 -4.40
C GLU A 681 41.79 -22.96 -4.23
N PHE A 682 41.14 -22.69 -3.10
CA PHE A 682 39.77 -23.14 -2.84
C PHE A 682 38.76 -22.62 -3.87
N THR A 683 38.86 -21.33 -4.24
CA THR A 683 38.00 -20.73 -5.26
C THR A 683 38.24 -21.35 -6.64
N GLU A 684 39.48 -21.67 -6.99
CA GLU A 684 39.83 -22.33 -8.26
C GLU A 684 39.23 -23.75 -8.33
N VAL A 685 39.33 -24.53 -7.25
CA VAL A 685 38.75 -25.88 -7.15
C VAL A 685 37.23 -25.89 -7.37
N MET A 686 36.52 -24.91 -6.78
CA MET A 686 35.07 -24.76 -6.96
C MET A 686 34.72 -24.30 -8.37
N ALA A 687 35.48 -23.37 -8.95
CA ALA A 687 35.28 -22.88 -10.31
C ALA A 687 35.49 -23.96 -11.37
N GLU A 688 36.53 -24.80 -11.25
CA GLU A 688 36.79 -25.93 -12.16
C GLU A 688 35.65 -26.95 -12.21
N ARG A 689 34.90 -27.08 -11.11
CA ARG A 689 33.74 -27.97 -10.99
C ARG A 689 32.42 -27.30 -11.38
N GLY A 690 32.46 -26.00 -11.69
CA GLY A 690 31.26 -25.21 -11.95
C GLY A 690 30.33 -25.15 -10.74
N TRP A 691 30.90 -25.03 -9.53
CA TRP A 691 30.17 -24.86 -8.27
C TRP A 691 30.27 -23.38 -7.85
N PRO A 692 29.30 -22.53 -8.20
CA PRO A 692 29.34 -21.11 -7.87
C PRO A 692 29.37 -20.93 -6.36
N MET A 693 30.28 -20.08 -5.90
CA MET A 693 30.44 -19.77 -4.48
C MET A 693 30.31 -18.26 -4.27
N TRP A 694 29.69 -17.87 -3.17
CA TRP A 694 29.63 -16.47 -2.76
C TRP A 694 29.82 -16.32 -1.26
N VAL A 695 30.64 -15.33 -0.89
CA VAL A 695 30.92 -14.95 0.50
C VAL A 695 30.10 -13.71 0.84
N TYR A 696 29.45 -13.75 1.99
CA TYR A 696 28.58 -12.67 2.47
C TYR A 696 29.20 -11.88 3.63
N SER A 697 30.25 -12.41 4.27
CA SER A 697 31.01 -11.71 5.31
C SER A 697 31.82 -10.54 4.74
N ASP A 698 31.86 -9.42 5.47
CA ASP A 698 32.72 -8.27 5.20
C ASP A 698 33.99 -8.29 6.08
N GLU A 699 34.83 -7.26 5.99
CA GLU A 699 36.05 -7.13 6.80
C GLU A 699 35.79 -7.03 8.32
N ASN A 700 34.53 -6.78 8.73
CA ASN A 700 34.15 -6.62 10.13
C ASN A 700 33.67 -7.94 10.76
N TYR A 701 33.37 -8.96 9.94
CA TYR A 701 32.99 -10.26 10.47
C TYR A 701 34.19 -10.94 11.11
N THR A 702 34.05 -11.32 12.38
CA THR A 702 35.11 -11.98 13.14
C THR A 702 34.58 -13.18 13.92
N VAL A 703 35.47 -14.15 14.12
CA VAL A 703 35.23 -15.37 14.90
C VAL A 703 36.20 -15.46 16.07
N THR A 704 35.89 -16.28 17.06
CA THR A 704 36.71 -16.39 18.28
C THR A 704 37.76 -17.49 18.13
N HIS A 705 39.03 -17.17 18.40
CA HIS A 705 40.08 -18.19 18.44
C HIS A 705 39.83 -19.13 19.63
N PRO A 706 39.77 -20.46 19.44
CA PRO A 706 39.30 -21.41 20.47
C PRO A 706 40.22 -21.51 21.69
N THR A 707 41.53 -21.34 21.51
CA THR A 707 42.52 -21.40 22.61
C THR A 707 42.85 -20.05 23.25
N SER A 708 43.04 -18.98 22.45
CA SER A 708 43.46 -17.67 22.97
C SER A 708 42.30 -16.74 23.31
N GLY A 709 41.10 -16.99 22.76
CA GLY A 709 39.95 -16.09 22.86
C GLY A 709 40.11 -14.78 22.06
N GLU A 710 41.14 -14.69 21.22
CA GLU A 710 41.37 -13.53 20.35
C GLU A 710 40.39 -13.51 19.18
N SER A 711 40.06 -12.31 18.70
CA SER A 711 39.22 -12.12 17.51
C SER A 711 40.03 -12.40 16.25
N LEU A 712 39.56 -13.30 15.40
CA LEU A 712 40.12 -13.61 14.08
C LEU A 712 39.19 -13.07 12.99
N PRO A 713 39.68 -12.66 11.82
CA PRO A 713 38.83 -12.42 10.66
C PRO A 713 38.01 -13.68 10.34
N GLY A 714 36.71 -13.52 10.14
CA GLY A 714 35.78 -14.61 9.82
C GLY A 714 35.46 -14.66 8.33
N VAL A 715 34.93 -15.78 7.87
CA VAL A 715 34.36 -15.92 6.54
C VAL A 715 33.10 -16.79 6.61
N PHE A 716 32.00 -16.34 6.00
CA PHE A 716 30.82 -17.17 5.79
C PHE A 716 30.22 -16.98 4.40
N GLY A 717 29.64 -18.05 3.87
CA GLY A 717 29.14 -18.06 2.51
C GLY A 717 28.35 -19.31 2.15
N TRP A 718 28.06 -19.41 0.86
CA TRP A 718 27.33 -20.53 0.29
C TRP A 718 28.07 -21.07 -0.93
N VAL A 719 28.06 -22.39 -1.09
CA VAL A 719 28.47 -23.07 -2.33
C VAL A 719 27.24 -23.70 -2.97
N ALA A 720 26.99 -23.37 -4.24
CA ALA A 720 25.92 -23.98 -5.04
C ALA A 720 26.47 -25.17 -5.82
N VAL A 721 25.84 -26.33 -5.70
CA VAL A 721 26.20 -27.54 -6.44
C VAL A 721 25.07 -27.97 -7.38
N PRO A 722 25.39 -28.49 -8.57
CA PRO A 722 24.39 -28.92 -9.55
C PRO A 722 23.63 -30.19 -9.07
N PRO A 723 22.45 -30.49 -9.66
CA PRO A 723 21.56 -31.53 -9.16
C PRO A 723 22.10 -32.97 -9.31
N ASP A 724 23.17 -33.17 -10.07
CA ASP A 724 23.83 -34.47 -10.26
C ASP A 724 24.92 -34.76 -9.20
N VAL A 725 25.20 -33.81 -8.32
CA VAL A 725 26.17 -33.97 -7.22
C VAL A 725 25.44 -34.35 -5.92
N SER A 726 25.89 -35.42 -5.28
CA SER A 726 25.35 -35.83 -3.98
C SER A 726 25.92 -35.00 -2.82
N PRO A 727 25.16 -34.77 -1.74
CA PRO A 727 25.66 -34.08 -0.55
C PRO A 727 26.95 -34.72 0.03
N SER A 728 27.09 -36.04 -0.04
CA SER A 728 28.32 -36.73 0.39
C SER A 728 29.55 -36.40 -0.45
N GLU A 729 29.37 -36.12 -1.75
CA GLU A 729 30.47 -35.65 -2.61
C GLU A 729 30.86 -34.20 -2.29
N VAL A 730 29.90 -33.37 -1.86
CA VAL A 730 30.17 -32.00 -1.40
C VAL A 730 31.00 -32.02 -0.13
N ASP A 731 30.59 -32.81 0.87
CA ASP A 731 31.30 -32.95 2.14
C ASP A 731 32.74 -33.43 1.93
N ALA A 732 32.92 -34.49 1.14
CA ALA A 732 34.24 -35.03 0.82
C ALA A 732 35.14 -34.00 0.11
N LEU A 733 34.58 -33.17 -0.78
CA LEU A 733 35.35 -32.13 -1.47
C LEU A 733 35.71 -30.98 -0.53
N LEU A 734 34.76 -30.50 0.28
CA LEU A 734 35.01 -29.42 1.23
C LEU A 734 36.05 -29.84 2.28
N ASP A 735 36.01 -31.08 2.75
CA ASP A 735 37.00 -31.62 3.68
C ASP A 735 38.40 -31.70 3.03
N ASP A 736 38.52 -32.27 1.82
CA ASP A 736 39.79 -32.36 1.08
C ASP A 736 40.38 -30.98 0.76
N ALA A 737 39.54 -30.04 0.30
CA ALA A 737 39.98 -28.70 -0.09
C ALA A 737 40.36 -27.80 1.10
N THR A 738 39.91 -28.14 2.31
CA THR A 738 40.20 -27.37 3.53
C THR A 738 41.08 -28.11 4.55
N GLU A 739 41.53 -29.32 4.25
CA GLU A 739 42.29 -30.20 5.16
C GLU A 739 43.53 -29.52 5.78
N ARG A 740 44.21 -28.68 4.99
CA ARG A 740 45.47 -28.03 5.39
C ARG A 740 45.29 -26.69 6.09
N TRP A 741 44.06 -26.21 6.22
CA TRP A 741 43.80 -24.89 6.77
C TRP A 741 44.12 -24.86 8.27
N VAL A 742 44.72 -23.76 8.71
CA VAL A 742 45.10 -23.57 10.12
C VAL A 742 43.87 -23.55 11.04
N HIS A 743 42.74 -23.07 10.53
CA HIS A 743 41.46 -23.04 11.20
C HIS A 743 40.40 -23.68 10.28
N PRO A 744 39.58 -24.61 10.78
CA PRO A 744 38.60 -25.31 9.95
C PRO A 744 37.37 -24.45 9.68
N LEU A 745 36.72 -24.69 8.54
CA LEU A 745 35.34 -24.26 8.31
C LEU A 745 34.35 -25.27 8.87
N ALA A 746 33.11 -24.84 9.08
CA ALA A 746 31.98 -25.66 9.44
C ALA A 746 30.85 -25.54 8.41
N TRP A 747 30.30 -26.69 8.01
CA TRP A 747 29.10 -26.83 7.18
C TRP A 747 28.09 -27.75 7.88
N LEU A 748 27.70 -27.38 9.10
CA LEU A 748 26.97 -28.25 10.03
C LEU A 748 25.66 -28.82 9.45
N ASP A 749 24.91 -28.03 8.68
CA ASP A 749 23.66 -28.49 8.08
C ASP A 749 23.88 -29.57 7.02
N LEU A 750 24.97 -29.45 6.24
CA LEU A 750 25.37 -30.48 5.28
C LEU A 750 25.78 -31.76 6.03
N ALA A 751 26.60 -31.65 7.07
CA ALA A 751 27.03 -32.79 7.89
C ALA A 751 25.84 -33.53 8.54
N ARG A 752 24.83 -32.78 9.03
CA ARG A 752 23.58 -33.34 9.58
C ARG A 752 22.73 -34.02 8.51
N GLU A 753 22.69 -33.49 7.30
CA GLU A 753 21.93 -34.07 6.19
C GLU A 753 22.46 -35.45 5.78
N ILE A 754 23.78 -35.65 5.81
CA ILE A 754 24.42 -36.91 5.42
C ILE A 754 24.77 -37.83 6.60
N ASP A 755 24.57 -37.36 7.85
CA ASP A 755 24.94 -38.06 9.09
C ASP A 755 26.44 -38.44 9.14
N VAL A 756 27.32 -37.51 8.73
CA VAL A 756 28.78 -37.68 8.73
C VAL A 756 29.42 -36.59 9.58
N GLU A 757 30.30 -36.98 10.50
CA GLU A 757 31.10 -36.09 11.35
C GLU A 757 30.35 -34.92 12.02
N VAL A 758 29.05 -35.08 12.32
CA VAL A 758 28.22 -34.04 12.93
C VAL A 758 28.85 -33.47 14.20
N GLU A 759 29.39 -34.33 15.07
CA GLU A 759 30.06 -33.93 16.31
C GLU A 759 31.33 -33.08 16.10
N ARG A 760 32.01 -33.20 14.94
CA ARG A 760 33.15 -32.36 14.58
C ARG A 760 32.66 -30.95 14.28
N HIS A 761 31.63 -30.81 13.45
CA HIS A 761 31.09 -29.50 13.08
C HIS A 761 30.42 -28.79 14.25
N GLU A 762 29.68 -29.49 15.11
CA GLU A 762 29.11 -28.90 16.33
C GLU A 762 30.18 -28.37 17.28
N ARG A 763 31.34 -29.06 17.33
CA ARG A 763 32.49 -28.60 18.11
C ARG A 763 33.10 -27.34 17.51
N ILE A 764 33.30 -27.29 16.19
CA ILE A 764 33.85 -26.11 15.51
C ILE A 764 32.95 -24.89 15.76
N VAL A 765 31.63 -25.02 15.53
CA VAL A 765 30.65 -23.95 15.79
C VAL A 765 30.76 -23.43 17.23
N LYS A 766 30.80 -24.34 18.20
CA LYS A 766 30.90 -23.97 19.63
C LYS A 766 32.24 -23.33 20.00
N GLU A 767 33.34 -23.86 19.51
CA GLU A 767 34.69 -23.43 19.89
C GLU A 767 35.07 -22.09 19.24
N TYR A 768 34.56 -21.83 18.04
CA TYR A 768 34.80 -20.59 17.30
C TYR A 768 33.72 -19.51 17.51
N GLY A 769 32.58 -19.86 18.13
CA GLY A 769 31.49 -18.93 18.41
C GLY A 769 30.71 -18.51 17.17
N LEU A 770 30.46 -19.48 16.28
CA LEU A 770 29.71 -19.33 15.02
C LEU A 770 28.19 -19.40 15.25
#